data_AF-A0A3D2JUY4-F1
#
_entry.id   AF-A0A3D2JUY4-F1
#
_cell.length_a   1.000
_cell.length_b   1.000
_cell.length_c   1.000
_cell.angle_alpha   90.00
_cell.angle_beta   90.00
_cell.angle_gamma   90.00
#
_symmetry.space_group_name_H-M   'P 1'
#
loop_
_entity.id
_entity.type
_entity.pdbx_description
1 polymer ?
#
loop_
_entity_poly.entity_id
_entity_poly.type
_entity_poly.pdbx_seq_one_letter_code
_entity_poly.pdbx_strand_id
1 'polypeptide(L)'
;MTFRAIGLAGLTLAVALPVAAQQSEYGAAIDAERLQGADSENESWLSYGRTYDEQRYSPLDQINRDTVSELGLSWYADMTTSRGQESTPVVVDGALYITTAWSLVHAFDVRSGERLWTYDPQVDRGKGRDACCDVVNRGVAAWDGKIFVGTLDGRLVALDSASGDVEWEVATVDASLPYTITGAPRVVKGKVLIGNGGAEYGVRGFVTAYDAETGEQAWRFYTVPGNPADGYESDVMTAAADTWTGAWWNLGGGGTVWDAMAYDPELDLLYIGVGNGSPWNQALRSPGGGDNLFLSSIVALDPDDGSYSWHYQTTPGETWDYTATQHIMLADLEIEGDIRRVVMQAPKNGFFYVLDAEDGELISANNYTPVNWATHIDLQTGRPVEVADARYEKSNNPAIVLPGPLGGHNWYPMAFSQDTGLVYIPVTENFMGYVADGEFVTDPDGWNTGVDFGRGFQLVMSQPEIPSNASLLKAWNPVTQEEVWRVQHPIGEGNAGVLATAGGLVFQGTRSGEFVAYNDETGEALWTDYVQAGVMAAPATFTVDGEQHIALLVGSPALPKAGPGAAEPTTVASRNNSRLLIYRAGGDAMLPSNPITTSVEGDFEIPQIEASNELLSQGETAYNRNCSVCHGPMGISLRADTYPDLRLSRRIATQNSWAAVVLEGELSDAGMVSFDSELSDSDAEAIRTYIINQANLTLQ
;
A
#
# COMPACT_ATOMS: atom_id res chain seq x y z
N MET A 1 84.78 25.65 -23.26
CA MET A 1 83.69 26.59 -22.96
C MET A 1 82.55 26.28 -23.91
N THR A 2 81.68 25.34 -23.56
CA THR A 2 80.33 25.52 -22.97
C THR A 2 79.28 26.05 -23.96
N PHE A 3 78.43 25.10 -24.35
CA PHE A 3 77.09 25.15 -24.96
C PHE A 3 76.21 26.36 -24.65
N ARG A 4 75.35 26.72 -25.61
CA ARG A 4 73.89 26.41 -25.54
C ARG A 4 73.14 26.83 -26.82
N ALA A 5 72.47 25.87 -27.41
CA ALA A 5 71.41 26.07 -28.39
C ALA A 5 70.10 26.42 -27.65
N ILE A 6 69.38 27.42 -28.15
CA ILE A 6 68.06 27.83 -27.64
C ILE A 6 67.02 27.26 -28.61
N GLY A 7 66.24 26.29 -28.15
CA GLY A 7 65.03 25.82 -28.82
C GLY A 7 63.87 26.78 -28.54
N LEU A 8 63.17 27.20 -29.59
CA LEU A 8 61.88 27.89 -29.48
C LEU A 8 60.80 26.83 -29.19
N ALA A 9 60.23 26.87 -27.98
CA ALA A 9 58.99 26.17 -27.66
C ALA A 9 57.81 26.99 -28.22
N GLY A 10 57.06 26.40 -29.15
CA GLY A 10 55.78 26.94 -29.60
C GLY A 10 54.73 26.72 -28.50
N LEU A 11 54.23 27.81 -27.93
CA LEU A 11 53.10 27.80 -27.01
C LEU A 11 51.82 27.64 -27.85
N THR A 12 51.29 26.42 -27.96
CA THR A 12 49.91 26.22 -28.41
C THR A 12 48.97 26.60 -27.27
N LEU A 13 48.35 27.78 -27.40
CA LEU A 13 47.26 28.21 -26.52
C LEU A 13 46.03 27.34 -26.84
N ALA A 14 45.79 26.30 -26.03
CA ALA A 14 44.53 25.58 -26.04
C ALA A 14 43.46 26.51 -25.48
N VAL A 15 42.62 27.06 -26.35
CA VAL A 15 41.38 27.74 -25.94
C VAL A 15 40.45 26.63 -25.43
N ALA A 16 40.43 26.44 -24.11
CA ALA A 16 39.38 25.69 -23.46
C ALA A 16 38.08 26.48 -23.65
N LEU A 17 37.25 26.05 -24.61
CA LEU A 17 35.85 26.45 -24.63
C LEU A 17 35.23 25.98 -23.31
N PRO A 18 34.45 26.82 -22.62
CA PRO A 18 33.66 26.33 -21.51
C PRO A 18 32.72 25.29 -22.11
N VAL A 19 32.87 24.03 -21.67
CA VAL A 19 31.78 23.06 -21.76
C VAL A 19 30.63 23.75 -21.02
N ALA A 20 29.62 24.18 -21.77
CA ALA A 20 28.36 24.56 -21.14
C ALA A 20 27.94 23.32 -20.34
N ALA A 21 27.95 23.42 -19.02
CA ALA A 21 27.27 22.44 -18.19
C ALA A 21 25.84 22.43 -18.72
N GLN A 22 25.46 21.31 -19.34
CA GLN A 22 24.09 21.08 -19.79
C GLN A 22 23.27 21.14 -18.50
N GLN A 23 22.55 22.24 -18.33
CA GLN A 23 21.66 22.46 -17.20
C GLN A 23 20.69 21.28 -17.25
N SER A 24 20.74 20.41 -16.26
CA SER A 24 19.94 19.19 -16.25
C SER A 24 18.45 19.58 -16.23
N GLU A 25 17.74 19.22 -17.28
CA GLU A 25 16.33 19.53 -17.53
C GLU A 25 15.40 18.66 -16.65
N TYR A 26 15.54 18.64 -15.32
CA TYR A 26 14.63 17.90 -14.41
C TYR A 26 13.31 18.68 -14.17
N GLY A 27 12.75 19.22 -15.25
CA GLY A 27 11.70 20.23 -15.19
C GLY A 27 10.31 19.69 -14.91
N ALA A 28 10.13 18.36 -14.84
CA ALA A 28 8.84 17.68 -14.66
C ALA A 28 7.71 18.38 -15.43
N ALA A 29 7.96 18.74 -16.69
CA ALA A 29 7.11 19.63 -17.48
C ALA A 29 5.92 18.84 -18.03
N ILE A 30 5.05 18.42 -17.11
CA ILE A 30 3.88 17.59 -17.36
C ILE A 30 2.66 18.48 -17.36
N ASP A 31 1.87 18.37 -18.43
CA ASP A 31 0.53 18.93 -18.55
C ASP A 31 -0.49 17.83 -18.92
N ALA A 32 -1.74 18.24 -19.18
CA ALA A 32 -2.82 17.31 -19.48
C ALA A 32 -2.56 16.55 -20.79
N GLU A 33 -2.04 17.23 -21.81
CA GLU A 33 -1.78 16.64 -23.12
C GLU A 33 -0.68 15.60 -23.03
N ARG A 34 0.41 15.89 -22.29
CA ARG A 34 1.51 14.94 -22.06
C ARG A 34 1.07 13.72 -21.26
N LEU A 35 0.25 13.87 -20.21
CA LEU A 35 -0.28 12.71 -19.47
C LEU A 35 -1.26 11.86 -20.30
N GLN A 36 -2.10 12.49 -21.12
CA GLN A 36 -2.95 11.76 -22.07
C GLN A 36 -2.13 11.02 -23.12
N GLY A 37 -1.00 11.60 -23.54
CA GLY A 37 -0.05 11.01 -24.48
C GLY A 37 1.00 10.09 -23.85
N ALA A 38 0.92 9.78 -22.55
CA ALA A 38 1.95 9.04 -21.80
C ALA A 38 2.29 7.68 -22.42
N ASP A 39 1.32 7.05 -23.10
CA ASP A 39 1.52 5.79 -23.81
C ASP A 39 2.62 5.82 -24.86
N SER A 40 2.86 6.99 -25.46
CA SER A 40 3.84 7.20 -26.52
C SER A 40 5.22 7.66 -26.03
N GLU A 41 5.36 7.94 -24.74
CA GLU A 41 6.60 8.47 -24.16
C GLU A 41 7.37 7.37 -23.42
N ASN A 42 8.36 6.82 -24.12
CA ASN A 42 9.12 5.66 -23.65
C ASN A 42 10.19 6.00 -22.61
N GLU A 43 10.64 7.25 -22.60
CA GLU A 43 11.66 7.77 -21.69
C GLU A 43 11.16 7.98 -20.25
N SER A 44 9.84 7.89 -20.05
CA SER A 44 9.20 8.30 -18.81
C SER A 44 8.18 7.30 -18.30
N TRP A 45 7.90 7.40 -17.00
CA TRP A 45 6.78 6.79 -16.30
C TRP A 45 6.08 7.91 -15.55
N LEU A 46 5.13 8.58 -16.22
CA LEU A 46 4.69 9.93 -15.85
C LEU A 46 3.72 10.00 -14.67
N SER A 47 3.00 8.91 -14.38
CA SER A 47 2.01 8.82 -13.30
C SER A 47 2.21 7.55 -12.47
N TYR A 48 1.53 7.44 -11.32
CA TYR A 48 1.61 6.26 -10.46
C TYR A 48 1.39 4.95 -11.25
N GLY A 49 0.30 4.87 -12.02
CA GLY A 49 -0.02 3.72 -12.87
C GLY A 49 0.53 3.79 -14.31
N ARG A 50 1.57 4.61 -14.55
CA ARG A 50 2.08 5.04 -15.87
C ARG A 50 1.16 6.04 -16.59
N THR A 51 -0.08 5.63 -16.80
CA THR A 51 -1.11 6.29 -17.61
C THR A 51 -2.38 6.53 -16.79
N TYR A 52 -3.30 7.34 -17.31
CA TYR A 52 -4.55 7.65 -16.59
C TYR A 52 -5.49 6.45 -16.43
N ASP A 53 -5.41 5.48 -17.34
CA ASP A 53 -6.12 4.20 -17.26
C ASP A 53 -5.48 3.19 -16.29
N GLU A 54 -4.32 3.53 -15.72
CA GLU A 54 -3.64 2.77 -14.67
C GLU A 54 -3.32 1.32 -15.07
N GLN A 55 -3.20 1.00 -16.36
CA GLN A 55 -3.00 -0.39 -16.81
C GLN A 55 -1.66 -1.01 -16.37
N ARG A 56 -0.65 -0.18 -16.06
CA ARG A 56 0.71 -0.61 -15.71
C ARG A 56 1.32 -1.56 -16.74
N TYR A 57 0.99 -1.30 -17.99
CA TYR A 57 1.60 -1.94 -19.15
C TYR A 57 2.54 -0.97 -19.84
N SER A 58 3.74 -1.43 -20.16
CA SER A 58 4.70 -0.66 -20.96
C SER A 58 4.78 -1.22 -22.39
N PRO A 59 4.77 -0.36 -23.43
CA PRO A 59 4.96 -0.77 -24.81
C PRO A 59 6.42 -1.15 -25.13
N LEU A 60 7.32 -1.06 -24.15
CA LEU A 60 8.74 -1.37 -24.32
C LEU A 60 8.97 -2.89 -24.40
N ASP A 61 9.77 -3.30 -25.37
CA ASP A 61 10.04 -4.69 -25.71
C ASP A 61 11.53 -5.02 -25.90
N GLN A 62 12.46 -4.10 -25.58
CA GLN A 62 13.90 -4.39 -25.68
C GLN A 62 14.30 -5.52 -24.72
N ILE A 63 13.71 -5.52 -23.53
CA ILE A 63 13.69 -6.64 -22.59
C ILE A 63 12.42 -7.44 -22.87
N ASN A 64 12.59 -8.63 -23.42
CA ASN A 64 11.52 -9.53 -23.84
C ASN A 64 11.84 -10.98 -23.49
N ARG A 65 10.94 -11.91 -23.81
CA ARG A 65 11.10 -13.36 -23.53
C ARG A 65 12.45 -13.94 -23.99
N ASP A 66 13.04 -13.41 -25.07
CA ASP A 66 14.31 -13.89 -25.63
C ASP A 66 15.54 -13.21 -25.00
N THR A 67 15.42 -11.97 -24.54
CA THR A 67 16.55 -11.15 -24.05
C THR A 67 16.60 -11.03 -22.53
N VAL A 68 15.53 -11.38 -21.81
CA VAL A 68 15.43 -11.19 -20.35
C VAL A 68 16.51 -11.93 -19.56
N SER A 69 17.11 -12.99 -20.11
CA SER A 69 18.26 -13.67 -19.48
C SER A 69 19.51 -12.79 -19.36
N GLU A 70 19.59 -11.69 -20.12
CA GLU A 70 20.68 -10.71 -20.05
C GLU A 70 20.42 -9.59 -19.04
N LEU A 71 19.24 -9.58 -18.39
CA LEU A 71 18.89 -8.57 -17.41
C LEU A 71 19.80 -8.68 -16.17
N GLY A 72 20.35 -7.55 -15.75
CA GLY A 72 21.20 -7.46 -14.57
C GLY A 72 21.12 -6.07 -13.92
N LEU A 73 21.60 -5.98 -12.68
CA LEU A 73 21.59 -4.74 -11.91
C LEU A 73 22.54 -3.72 -12.53
N SER A 74 22.04 -2.54 -12.84
CA SER A 74 22.82 -1.40 -13.34
C SER A 74 23.41 -0.60 -12.19
N TRP A 75 22.56 -0.19 -11.24
CA TRP A 75 22.95 0.50 -10.02
C TRP A 75 21.89 0.33 -8.94
N TYR A 76 22.25 0.64 -7.69
CA TYR A 76 21.32 0.66 -6.57
C TYR A 76 21.64 1.81 -5.61
N ALA A 77 20.65 2.19 -4.80
CA ALA A 77 20.80 3.14 -3.72
C ALA A 77 20.18 2.59 -2.42
N ASP A 78 20.93 2.63 -1.32
CA ASP A 78 20.43 2.30 0.01
C ASP A 78 19.48 3.39 0.53
N MET A 79 18.37 2.96 1.12
CA MET A 79 17.42 3.80 1.86
C MET A 79 17.71 3.75 3.35
N THR A 80 17.23 4.75 4.09
CA THR A 80 17.54 4.94 5.51
C THR A 80 16.42 4.50 6.45
N THR A 81 15.30 4.00 5.92
CA THR A 81 14.13 3.61 6.70
C THR A 81 13.99 2.09 6.75
N SER A 82 13.69 1.55 7.94
CA SER A 82 13.61 0.10 8.19
C SER A 82 12.17 -0.39 8.26
N ARG A 83 11.31 0.15 7.40
CA ARG A 83 9.85 -0.09 7.37
C ARG A 83 9.42 -0.42 5.94
N GLY A 84 8.13 -0.64 5.74
CA GLY A 84 7.59 -0.97 4.43
C GLY A 84 7.86 0.10 3.37
N GLN A 85 8.30 -0.34 2.20
CA GLN A 85 8.49 0.47 0.99
C GLN A 85 7.43 0.08 -0.05
N GLU A 86 6.48 0.99 -0.30
CA GLU A 86 5.32 0.76 -1.20
C GLU A 86 5.36 1.63 -2.48
N SER A 87 6.36 2.49 -2.63
CA SER A 87 6.41 3.47 -3.73
C SER A 87 6.58 2.82 -5.09
N THR A 88 5.68 3.13 -6.02
CA THR A 88 6.00 2.98 -7.46
C THR A 88 6.94 4.14 -7.86
N PRO A 89 8.07 3.89 -8.53
CA PRO A 89 8.91 4.96 -9.05
C PRO A 89 8.21 5.76 -10.17
N VAL A 90 8.28 7.09 -10.10
CA VAL A 90 7.85 8.00 -11.18
C VAL A 90 9.10 8.55 -11.87
N VAL A 91 9.15 8.47 -13.20
CA VAL A 91 10.32 8.90 -13.98
C VAL A 91 9.89 9.96 -14.97
N VAL A 92 10.50 11.14 -14.89
CA VAL A 92 10.16 12.30 -15.72
C VAL A 92 11.42 13.07 -16.03
N ASP A 93 11.64 13.37 -17.31
CA ASP A 93 12.73 14.23 -17.80
C ASP A 93 14.12 13.83 -17.24
N GLY A 94 14.37 12.52 -17.12
CA GLY A 94 15.64 11.96 -16.64
C GLY A 94 15.85 11.95 -15.12
N ALA A 95 14.86 12.38 -14.34
CA ALA A 95 14.82 12.19 -12.90
C ALA A 95 13.85 11.06 -12.51
N LEU A 96 14.19 10.32 -11.47
CA LEU A 96 13.35 9.32 -10.83
C LEU A 96 13.01 9.78 -9.42
N TYR A 97 11.73 9.74 -9.09
CA TYR A 97 11.16 10.13 -7.81
C TYR A 97 10.53 8.93 -7.12
N ILE A 98 10.87 8.73 -5.85
CA ILE A 98 10.28 7.70 -4.99
C ILE A 98 10.00 8.27 -3.60
N THR A 99 9.06 7.64 -2.90
CA THR A 99 8.87 7.84 -1.47
C THR A 99 9.37 6.65 -0.66
N THR A 100 9.77 6.90 0.58
CA THR A 100 10.02 5.84 1.57
C THR A 100 9.11 6.01 2.79
N ALA A 101 9.21 5.09 3.74
CA ALA A 101 8.49 5.18 5.01
C ALA A 101 8.64 6.55 5.69
N TRP A 102 7.61 6.98 6.42
CA TRP A 102 7.45 8.33 6.96
C TRP A 102 7.30 9.45 5.92
N SER A 103 6.94 9.10 4.69
CA SER A 103 6.65 10.04 3.60
C SER A 103 7.87 10.86 3.16
N LEU A 104 9.08 10.35 3.37
CA LEU A 104 10.29 10.95 2.80
C LEU A 104 10.25 10.81 1.28
N VAL A 105 10.68 11.84 0.55
CA VAL A 105 10.79 11.84 -0.92
C VAL A 105 12.26 11.89 -1.31
N HIS A 106 12.65 11.10 -2.31
CA HIS A 106 13.99 11.10 -2.87
C HIS A 106 13.93 11.24 -4.39
N ALA A 107 14.82 12.08 -4.92
CA ALA A 107 15.03 12.23 -6.36
C ALA A 107 16.42 11.72 -6.76
N PHE A 108 16.51 11.04 -7.90
CA PHE A 108 17.73 10.51 -8.47
C PHE A 108 17.84 10.84 -9.95
N ASP A 109 19.05 11.10 -10.43
CA ASP A 109 19.32 11.09 -11.85
C ASP A 109 19.37 9.65 -12.35
N VAL A 110 18.56 9.31 -13.34
CA VAL A 110 18.41 7.91 -13.79
C VAL A 110 19.66 7.34 -14.48
N ARG A 111 20.50 8.21 -15.04
CA ARG A 111 21.72 7.81 -15.79
C ARG A 111 22.85 7.44 -14.84
N SER A 112 23.04 8.27 -13.81
CA SER A 112 24.19 8.19 -12.90
C SER A 112 23.86 7.47 -11.59
N GLY A 113 22.59 7.42 -11.20
CA GLY A 113 22.18 7.00 -9.85
C GLY A 113 22.52 8.03 -8.77
N GLU A 114 22.99 9.23 -9.14
CA GLU A 114 23.24 10.31 -8.19
C GLU A 114 21.92 10.76 -7.55
N ARG A 115 21.91 10.85 -6.22
CA ARG A 115 20.78 11.43 -5.49
C ARG A 115 20.82 12.95 -5.68
N LEU A 116 19.79 13.47 -6.35
CA LEU A 116 19.64 14.90 -6.62
C LEU A 116 19.27 15.66 -5.34
N TRP A 117 18.25 15.17 -4.64
CA TRP A 117 17.77 15.75 -3.39
C TRP A 117 16.97 14.74 -2.55
N THR A 118 16.75 15.09 -1.28
CA THR A 118 15.84 14.39 -0.37
C THR A 118 14.97 15.44 0.33
N TYR A 119 13.69 15.16 0.47
CA TYR A 119 12.76 15.91 1.31
C TYR A 119 12.28 15.02 2.47
N ASP A 120 12.38 15.52 3.70
CA ASP A 120 11.79 14.90 4.90
C ASP A 120 10.69 15.82 5.42
N PRO A 121 9.41 15.40 5.39
CA PRO A 121 8.31 16.19 5.91
C PRO A 121 8.34 16.36 7.44
N GLN A 122 9.22 15.65 8.15
CA GLN A 122 9.35 15.66 9.61
C GLN A 122 8.06 15.24 10.32
N VAL A 123 7.39 14.21 9.77
CA VAL A 123 6.22 13.58 10.41
C VAL A 123 6.58 13.19 11.84
N ASP A 124 5.79 13.65 12.81
CA ASP A 124 5.89 13.21 14.21
C ASP A 124 5.81 11.68 14.26
N ARG A 125 6.83 11.03 14.85
CA ARG A 125 6.88 9.58 14.95
C ARG A 125 5.76 9.01 15.82
N GLY A 126 5.18 9.83 16.69
CA GLY A 126 3.93 9.53 17.41
C GLY A 126 2.77 9.21 16.48
N LYS A 127 2.73 9.81 15.28
CA LYS A 127 1.69 9.57 14.27
C LYS A 127 1.66 8.13 13.77
N GLY A 128 2.74 7.36 13.98
CA GLY A 128 2.75 5.92 13.70
C GLY A 128 1.65 5.14 14.42
N ARG A 129 1.13 5.64 15.55
CA ARG A 129 0.00 5.03 16.27
C ARG A 129 -1.34 5.12 15.51
N ASP A 130 -1.50 6.14 14.68
CA ASP A 130 -2.70 6.38 13.86
C ASP A 130 -2.60 5.68 12.48
N ALA A 131 -1.49 5.00 12.21
CA ALA A 131 -1.27 4.25 10.98
C ALA A 131 -1.56 2.77 11.20
N CYS A 132 -2.72 2.29 10.71
CA CYS A 132 -3.14 0.89 10.87
C CYS A 132 -2.12 -0.11 10.32
N CYS A 133 -1.40 0.29 9.28
CA CYS A 133 -0.92 -0.64 8.28
C CYS A 133 0.54 -0.36 7.89
N ASP A 134 1.37 0.02 8.87
CA ASP A 134 2.74 0.54 8.69
C ASP A 134 2.77 2.03 8.24
N VAL A 135 3.92 2.69 8.38
CA VAL A 135 4.16 4.12 8.12
C VAL A 135 4.59 4.34 6.68
N VAL A 136 3.83 3.74 5.76
CA VAL A 136 4.16 3.58 4.35
C VAL A 136 3.77 4.78 3.49
N ASN A 137 4.29 4.82 2.26
CA ASN A 137 3.85 5.75 1.22
C ASN A 137 3.98 5.10 -0.16
N ARG A 138 2.96 5.27 -1.02
CA ARG A 138 2.85 4.60 -2.33
C ARG A 138 3.43 5.39 -3.49
N GLY A 139 3.89 6.62 -3.27
CA GLY A 139 4.62 7.40 -4.27
C GLY A 139 4.13 8.83 -4.40
N VAL A 140 4.61 9.46 -5.46
CA VAL A 140 4.36 10.87 -5.77
C VAL A 140 3.54 11.02 -7.04
N ALA A 141 3.04 12.23 -7.28
CA ALA A 141 2.61 12.67 -8.60
C ALA A 141 3.54 13.77 -9.12
N ALA A 142 3.59 13.97 -10.44
CA ALA A 142 4.36 15.03 -11.07
C ALA A 142 3.47 15.87 -11.99
N TRP A 143 3.60 17.20 -11.93
CA TRP A 143 2.86 18.14 -12.78
C TRP A 143 3.55 19.51 -12.79
N ASP A 144 3.72 20.10 -13.98
CA ASP A 144 4.21 21.48 -14.20
C ASP A 144 5.37 21.92 -13.28
N GLY A 145 6.46 21.14 -13.28
CA GLY A 145 7.65 21.43 -12.48
C GLY A 145 7.54 21.10 -10.99
N LYS A 146 6.48 20.42 -10.57
CA LYS A 146 6.23 20.09 -9.17
C LYS A 146 6.07 18.59 -8.96
N ILE A 147 6.51 18.15 -7.79
CA ILE A 147 6.33 16.79 -7.25
C ILE A 147 5.40 16.88 -6.05
N PHE A 148 4.32 16.11 -6.06
CA PHE A 148 3.28 16.13 -5.03
C PHE A 148 3.34 14.88 -4.18
N VAL A 149 3.30 15.05 -2.85
CA VAL A 149 3.31 13.95 -1.89
C VAL A 149 2.26 14.17 -0.80
N GLY A 150 1.50 13.11 -0.50
CA GLY A 150 0.67 13.05 0.70
C GLY A 150 1.48 12.52 1.89
N THR A 151 1.49 13.23 3.01
CA THR A 151 2.28 12.87 4.20
C THR A 151 1.44 12.07 5.20
N LEU A 152 2.09 11.20 5.97
CA LEU A 152 1.41 10.35 6.96
C LEU A 152 0.61 11.15 7.99
N ASP A 153 1.02 12.38 8.32
CA ASP A 153 0.30 13.29 9.22
C ASP A 153 -0.83 14.09 8.55
N GLY A 154 -1.14 13.82 7.28
CA GLY A 154 -2.34 14.33 6.62
C GLY A 154 -2.14 15.62 5.81
N ARG A 155 -0.90 16.01 5.52
CA ARG A 155 -0.61 17.13 4.62
C ARG A 155 -0.53 16.68 3.17
N LEU A 156 -0.85 17.58 2.26
CA LEU A 156 -0.46 17.50 0.86
C LEU A 156 0.61 18.56 0.61
N VAL A 157 1.73 18.16 0.03
CA VAL A 157 2.90 19.02 -0.19
C VAL A 157 3.26 19.02 -1.67
N ALA A 158 3.53 20.19 -2.21
CA ALA A 158 4.15 20.37 -3.52
C ALA A 158 5.61 20.79 -3.36
N LEU A 159 6.50 20.10 -4.06
CA LEU A 159 7.93 20.30 -4.07
C LEU A 159 8.37 20.74 -5.46
N ASP A 160 9.29 21.68 -5.58
CA ASP A 160 9.97 21.97 -6.84
C ASP A 160 10.72 20.71 -7.31
N SER A 161 10.53 20.31 -8.58
CA SER A 161 11.03 19.03 -9.10
C SER A 161 12.56 18.97 -9.18
N ALA A 162 13.22 20.11 -9.32
CA ALA A 162 14.67 20.21 -9.49
C ALA A 162 15.43 20.26 -8.15
N SER A 163 14.87 20.88 -7.13
CA SER A 163 15.53 21.16 -5.84
C SER A 163 14.95 20.38 -4.66
N GLY A 164 13.67 20.00 -4.72
CA GLY A 164 12.94 19.44 -3.58
C GLY A 164 12.50 20.49 -2.55
N ASP A 165 12.64 21.79 -2.86
CA ASP A 165 12.15 22.87 -2.00
C ASP A 165 10.61 22.89 -1.99
N VAL A 166 10.02 23.21 -0.84
CA VAL A 166 8.56 23.27 -0.68
C VAL A 166 8.03 24.53 -1.38
N GLU A 167 7.15 24.35 -2.35
CA GLU A 167 6.40 25.43 -3.01
C GLU A 167 5.14 25.78 -2.21
N TRP A 168 4.37 24.76 -1.80
CA TRP A 168 3.24 24.91 -0.89
C TRP A 168 2.99 23.62 -0.09
N GLU A 169 2.34 23.76 1.06
CA GLU A 169 1.79 22.64 1.83
C GLU A 169 0.43 23.00 2.42
N VAL A 170 -0.49 22.04 2.49
CA VAL A 170 -1.82 22.22 3.08
C VAL A 170 -2.18 21.03 3.96
N ALA A 171 -2.84 21.30 5.10
CA ALA A 171 -3.44 20.26 5.91
C ALA A 171 -4.76 19.82 5.28
N THR A 172 -4.89 18.53 4.94
CA THR A 172 -6.09 18.01 4.27
C THR A 172 -7.15 17.50 5.25
N VAL A 173 -6.72 17.17 6.47
CA VAL A 173 -7.51 16.53 7.53
C VAL A 173 -7.43 17.34 8.83
N ASP A 174 -8.36 17.08 9.74
CA ASP A 174 -8.22 17.52 11.13
C ASP A 174 -7.15 16.68 11.81
N ALA A 175 -6.02 17.31 12.15
CA ALA A 175 -4.87 16.63 12.75
C ALA A 175 -5.15 16.06 14.16
N SER A 176 -6.25 16.46 14.81
CA SER A 176 -6.69 15.88 16.09
C SER A 176 -7.38 14.53 15.94
N LEU A 177 -7.75 14.15 14.71
CA LEU A 177 -8.36 12.87 14.39
C LEU A 177 -7.31 11.89 13.82
N PRO A 178 -7.54 10.57 13.93
CA PRO A 178 -6.61 9.53 13.50
C PRO A 178 -6.60 9.32 11.97
N TYR A 179 -6.63 10.40 11.20
CA TYR A 179 -6.39 10.36 9.76
C TYR A 179 -4.91 10.19 9.44
N THR A 180 -4.63 9.49 8.34
CA THR A 180 -3.29 9.39 7.73
C THR A 180 -3.39 9.45 6.19
N ILE A 181 -2.29 9.73 5.49
CA ILE A 181 -2.21 9.58 4.02
C ILE A 181 -1.09 8.61 3.67
N THR A 182 -1.41 7.58 2.89
CA THR A 182 -0.48 6.55 2.43
C THR A 182 -0.45 6.38 0.91
N GLY A 183 -1.57 6.66 0.22
CA GLY A 183 -1.69 6.57 -1.23
C GLY A 183 -0.91 7.66 -1.98
N ALA A 184 -0.59 7.39 -3.25
CA ALA A 184 0.01 8.36 -4.16
C ALA A 184 -1.06 9.31 -4.71
N PRO A 185 -0.85 10.63 -4.72
CA PRO A 185 -1.74 11.57 -5.40
C PRO A 185 -1.87 11.28 -6.89
N ARG A 186 -2.94 11.76 -7.53
CA ARG A 186 -3.09 11.85 -8.99
C ARG A 186 -3.25 13.31 -9.38
N VAL A 187 -2.85 13.69 -10.60
CA VAL A 187 -3.12 15.04 -11.13
C VAL A 187 -3.99 14.95 -12.38
N VAL A 188 -5.18 15.56 -12.32
CA VAL A 188 -6.14 15.61 -13.43
C VAL A 188 -6.48 17.06 -13.70
N LYS A 189 -6.24 17.52 -14.94
CA LYS A 189 -6.59 18.89 -15.39
C LYS A 189 -6.09 19.97 -14.42
N GLY A 190 -4.83 19.86 -13.98
CA GLY A 190 -4.19 20.79 -13.04
C GLY A 190 -4.69 20.71 -11.59
N LYS A 191 -5.41 19.65 -11.22
CA LYS A 191 -5.89 19.42 -9.85
C LYS A 191 -5.26 18.18 -9.25
N VAL A 192 -4.62 18.33 -8.09
CA VAL A 192 -4.00 17.26 -7.31
C VAL A 192 -5.07 16.62 -6.43
N LEU A 193 -5.33 15.35 -6.68
CA LEU A 193 -6.33 14.52 -6.03
C LEU A 193 -5.67 13.70 -4.94
N ILE A 194 -6.20 13.77 -3.72
CA ILE A 194 -5.74 12.95 -2.60
C ILE A 194 -6.88 12.63 -1.64
N GLY A 195 -6.90 11.39 -1.14
CA GLY A 195 -7.77 10.96 -0.05
C GLY A 195 -6.99 10.72 1.24
N ASN A 196 -7.46 9.79 2.06
CA ASN A 196 -6.90 9.51 3.39
C ASN A 196 -7.27 8.10 3.86
N GLY A 197 -6.56 7.60 4.88
CA GLY A 197 -6.86 6.40 5.66
C GLY A 197 -7.28 6.74 7.11
N GLY A 198 -7.64 5.71 7.88
CA GLY A 198 -8.06 5.83 9.29
C GLY A 198 -9.39 5.14 9.64
N ALA A 199 -9.98 4.35 8.74
CA ALA A 199 -11.28 3.70 8.97
C ALA A 199 -11.24 2.73 10.17
N GLU A 200 -10.09 2.14 10.46
CA GLU A 200 -9.88 1.26 11.62
C GLU A 200 -10.07 2.00 12.95
N TYR A 201 -9.87 3.31 12.98
CA TYR A 201 -9.92 4.13 14.20
C TYR A 201 -11.24 4.89 14.35
N GLY A 202 -11.95 5.21 13.26
CA GLY A 202 -13.21 5.97 13.34
C GLY A 202 -13.14 7.34 12.71
N VAL A 203 -12.99 7.39 11.38
CA VAL A 203 -12.96 8.64 10.61
C VAL A 203 -14.00 8.64 9.49
N ARG A 204 -14.34 9.83 9.00
CA ARG A 204 -15.25 10.02 7.86
C ARG A 204 -14.45 10.13 6.56
N GLY A 205 -14.64 9.22 5.62
CA GLY A 205 -13.90 9.20 4.37
C GLY A 205 -14.26 10.34 3.42
N PHE A 206 -13.26 10.80 2.66
CA PHE A 206 -13.41 11.78 1.59
C PHE A 206 -12.22 11.72 0.62
N VAL A 207 -12.41 12.33 -0.56
CA VAL A 207 -11.34 12.71 -1.49
C VAL A 207 -11.44 14.22 -1.75
N THR A 208 -10.28 14.87 -1.93
CA THR A 208 -10.21 16.31 -2.19
C THR A 208 -9.34 16.58 -3.41
N ALA A 209 -9.75 17.53 -4.24
CA ALA A 209 -8.94 18.11 -5.30
C ALA A 209 -8.40 19.47 -4.86
N TYR A 210 -7.10 19.69 -5.05
CA TYR A 210 -6.43 20.96 -4.82
C TYR A 210 -5.84 21.48 -6.12
N ASP A 211 -5.87 22.79 -6.35
CA ASP A 211 -5.17 23.39 -7.48
C ASP A 211 -3.66 23.10 -7.38
N ALA A 212 -3.07 22.59 -8.47
CA ALA A 212 -1.69 22.12 -8.48
C ALA A 212 -0.67 23.26 -8.29
N GLU A 213 -1.02 24.48 -8.70
CA GLU A 213 -0.13 25.64 -8.60
C GLU A 213 -0.14 26.22 -7.19
N THR A 214 -1.31 26.35 -6.58
CA THR A 214 -1.50 27.15 -5.37
C THR A 214 -1.78 26.33 -4.11
N GLY A 215 -2.19 25.07 -4.25
CA GLY A 215 -2.69 24.25 -3.15
C GLY A 215 -4.09 24.66 -2.67
N GLU A 216 -4.79 25.57 -3.35
CA GLU A 216 -6.15 25.95 -2.97
C GLU A 216 -7.12 24.78 -3.18
N GLN A 217 -7.99 24.50 -2.20
CA GLN A 217 -8.99 23.46 -2.33
C GLN A 217 -10.01 23.82 -3.42
N ALA A 218 -10.05 23.03 -4.50
CA ALA A 218 -11.02 23.19 -5.58
C ALA A 218 -12.38 22.60 -5.19
N TRP A 219 -12.40 21.34 -4.77
CA TRP A 219 -13.61 20.63 -4.35
C TRP A 219 -13.29 19.48 -3.39
N ARG A 220 -14.30 19.01 -2.66
CA ARG A 220 -14.23 17.83 -1.78
C ARG A 220 -15.48 16.98 -1.94
N PHE A 221 -15.29 15.67 -2.09
CA PHE A 221 -16.36 14.68 -2.08
C PHE A 221 -16.23 13.79 -0.84
N TYR A 222 -17.22 13.86 0.05
CA TYR A 222 -17.35 12.90 1.15
C TYR A 222 -17.96 11.60 0.64
N THR A 223 -17.46 10.47 1.13
CA THR A 223 -17.92 9.15 0.68
C THR A 223 -19.03 8.57 1.56
N VAL A 224 -19.25 9.12 2.75
CA VAL A 224 -20.33 8.71 3.66
C VAL A 224 -21.02 9.95 4.24
N PRO A 225 -22.33 9.86 4.54
CA PRO A 225 -23.09 10.99 5.08
C PRO A 225 -22.62 11.37 6.49
N GLY A 226 -22.64 12.66 6.79
CA GLY A 226 -22.28 13.21 8.10
C GLY A 226 -23.44 13.21 9.09
N ASN A 227 -23.33 14.06 10.12
CA ASN A 227 -24.39 14.29 11.10
C ASN A 227 -25.61 14.95 10.41
N PRO A 228 -26.80 14.30 10.41
CA PRO A 228 -27.99 14.85 9.76
C PRO A 228 -28.40 16.24 10.23
N ALA A 229 -28.05 16.62 11.47
CA ALA A 229 -28.38 17.93 12.03
C ALA A 229 -27.61 19.09 11.39
N ASP A 230 -26.46 18.82 10.77
CA ASP A 230 -25.62 19.83 10.10
C ASP A 230 -26.04 20.03 8.63
N GLY A 231 -26.93 19.17 8.12
CA GLY A 231 -27.23 19.04 6.70
C GLY A 231 -26.20 18.20 5.96
N TYR A 232 -26.41 18.02 4.66
CA TYR A 232 -25.52 17.24 3.80
C TYR A 232 -24.92 18.13 2.71
N GLU A 233 -23.69 17.80 2.31
CA GLU A 233 -22.90 18.61 1.36
C GLU A 233 -23.45 18.56 -0.07
N SER A 234 -24.27 17.54 -0.39
CA SER A 234 -24.84 17.34 -1.72
C SER A 234 -26.12 16.49 -1.67
N ASP A 235 -26.87 16.50 -2.77
CA ASP A 235 -28.08 15.67 -2.94
C ASP A 235 -27.74 14.17 -2.86
N VAL A 236 -26.58 13.77 -3.39
CA VAL A 236 -26.11 12.38 -3.32
C VAL A 236 -25.77 11.96 -1.89
N MET A 237 -25.24 12.85 -1.04
CA MET A 237 -25.05 12.56 0.38
C MET A 237 -26.38 12.45 1.13
N THR A 238 -27.39 13.21 0.71
CA THR A 238 -28.75 13.08 1.25
C THR A 238 -29.35 11.72 0.90
N ALA A 239 -29.24 11.29 -0.36
CA ALA A 239 -29.70 9.97 -0.79
C ALA A 239 -28.90 8.84 -0.13
N ALA A 240 -27.58 9.01 0.04
CA ALA A 240 -26.76 8.05 0.75
C ALA A 240 -27.24 7.86 2.18
N ALA A 241 -27.62 8.93 2.90
CA ALA A 241 -28.11 8.87 4.27
C ALA A 241 -29.34 7.98 4.48
N ASP A 242 -30.21 7.82 3.46
CA ASP A 242 -31.36 6.90 3.52
C ASP A 242 -30.94 5.43 3.63
N THR A 243 -29.68 5.12 3.31
CA THR A 243 -29.10 3.77 3.42
C THR A 243 -28.40 3.52 4.76
N TRP A 244 -28.44 4.48 5.69
CA TRP A 244 -27.84 4.39 7.02
C TRP A 244 -28.90 4.50 8.12
N THR A 245 -28.59 3.91 9.27
CA THR A 245 -29.46 3.94 10.46
C THR A 245 -28.64 4.19 11.72
N GLY A 246 -29.28 4.68 12.79
CA GLY A 246 -28.60 4.97 14.04
C GLY A 246 -27.79 6.26 13.99
N ALA A 247 -26.68 6.31 14.74
CA ALA A 247 -25.84 7.49 14.90
C ALA A 247 -24.40 7.24 14.39
N TRP A 248 -24.28 6.74 13.17
CA TRP A 248 -23.01 6.33 12.56
C TRP A 248 -21.96 7.45 12.53
N TRP A 249 -22.38 8.71 12.41
CA TRP A 249 -21.50 9.87 12.35
C TRP A 249 -20.66 10.06 13.63
N ASN A 250 -21.11 9.54 14.78
CA ASN A 250 -20.32 9.54 16.01
C ASN A 250 -19.12 8.58 15.97
N LEU A 251 -19.13 7.63 15.02
CA LEU A 251 -18.11 6.60 14.83
C LEU A 251 -17.28 6.88 13.55
N GLY A 252 -17.48 8.03 12.91
CA GLY A 252 -16.86 8.40 11.64
C GLY A 252 -17.52 7.78 10.40
N GLY A 253 -17.99 6.53 10.49
CA GLY A 253 -18.68 5.83 9.42
C GLY A 253 -17.76 5.12 8.42
N GLY A 254 -16.50 5.55 8.29
CA GLY A 254 -15.50 4.94 7.39
C GLY A 254 -15.55 5.51 5.97
N GLY A 255 -15.28 4.67 4.97
CA GLY A 255 -15.31 5.02 3.55
C GLY A 255 -14.06 5.77 3.07
N THR A 256 -12.93 5.55 3.70
CA THR A 256 -11.65 6.20 3.38
C THR A 256 -11.19 5.90 1.95
N VAL A 257 -10.68 6.91 1.24
CA VAL A 257 -10.17 6.81 -0.15
C VAL A 257 -8.64 6.78 -0.09
N TRP A 258 -8.07 5.66 0.34
CA TRP A 258 -6.66 5.61 0.76
C TRP A 258 -5.68 5.16 -0.33
N ASP A 259 -6.15 4.77 -1.52
CA ASP A 259 -5.29 4.22 -2.58
C ASP A 259 -5.79 4.50 -4.02
N ALA A 260 -6.61 3.64 -4.61
CA ALA A 260 -6.88 3.68 -6.06
C ALA A 260 -7.70 4.88 -6.54
N MET A 261 -7.22 5.46 -7.64
CA MET A 261 -7.89 6.43 -8.49
C MET A 261 -7.51 6.16 -9.95
N ALA A 262 -8.44 6.33 -10.89
CA ALA A 262 -8.20 6.26 -12.33
C ALA A 262 -8.98 7.38 -13.04
N TYR A 263 -8.56 7.79 -14.23
CA TYR A 263 -9.22 8.86 -14.98
C TYR A 263 -9.44 8.47 -16.44
N ASP A 264 -10.64 8.71 -16.96
CA ASP A 264 -10.93 8.58 -18.38
C ASP A 264 -11.04 9.97 -19.01
N PRO A 265 -10.09 10.39 -19.86
CA PRO A 265 -10.16 11.69 -20.54
C PRO A 265 -11.21 11.75 -21.66
N GLU A 266 -11.68 10.62 -22.18
CA GLU A 266 -12.71 10.58 -23.23
C GLU A 266 -14.11 10.77 -22.65
N LEU A 267 -14.38 10.11 -21.51
CA LEU A 267 -15.62 10.27 -20.75
C LEU A 267 -15.59 11.47 -19.80
N ASP A 268 -14.40 12.03 -19.54
CA ASP A 268 -14.13 13.04 -18.52
C ASP A 268 -14.64 12.62 -17.12
N LEU A 269 -14.36 11.36 -16.76
CA LEU A 269 -14.77 10.76 -15.49
C LEU A 269 -13.56 10.36 -14.64
N LEU A 270 -13.57 10.78 -13.38
CA LEU A 270 -12.65 10.34 -12.34
C LEU A 270 -13.28 9.18 -11.56
N TYR A 271 -12.59 8.05 -11.48
CA TYR A 271 -13.00 6.90 -10.69
C TYR A 271 -12.21 6.84 -9.39
N ILE A 272 -12.91 6.68 -8.27
CA ILE A 272 -12.30 6.49 -6.95
C ILE A 272 -12.76 5.16 -6.34
N GLY A 273 -11.86 4.53 -5.60
CA GLY A 273 -12.17 3.38 -4.76
C GLY A 273 -12.49 3.77 -3.32
N VAL A 274 -13.59 3.27 -2.76
CA VAL A 274 -14.06 3.63 -1.40
C VAL A 274 -13.83 2.49 -0.42
N GLY A 275 -13.30 2.83 0.77
CA GLY A 275 -12.92 1.88 1.81
C GLY A 275 -14.06 1.23 2.58
N ASN A 276 -13.68 0.49 3.62
CA ASN A 276 -14.52 -0.16 4.61
C ASN A 276 -15.18 0.84 5.56
N GLY A 277 -16.18 0.37 6.30
CA GLY A 277 -16.93 1.12 7.29
C GLY A 277 -16.25 1.16 8.64
N SER A 278 -16.65 2.16 9.45
CA SER A 278 -16.17 2.32 10.81
C SER A 278 -17.31 2.47 11.81
N PRO A 279 -17.43 1.56 12.81
CA PRO A 279 -16.66 0.33 12.97
C PRO A 279 -16.91 -0.66 11.82
N TRP A 280 -16.08 -1.70 11.69
CA TRP A 280 -16.30 -2.77 10.70
C TRP A 280 -17.66 -3.44 10.91
N ASN A 281 -18.01 -3.74 12.17
CA ASN A 281 -19.26 -4.40 12.51
C ASN A 281 -20.51 -3.54 12.15
N GLN A 282 -21.28 -3.99 11.14
CA GLN A 282 -22.46 -3.25 10.68
C GLN A 282 -23.52 -3.09 11.79
N ALA A 283 -23.72 -4.07 12.67
CA ALA A 283 -24.75 -3.99 13.71
C ALA A 283 -24.47 -2.88 14.74
N LEU A 284 -23.21 -2.46 14.89
CA LEU A 284 -22.80 -1.31 15.69
C LEU A 284 -22.85 -0.02 14.88
N ARG A 285 -22.31 -0.05 13.65
CA ARG A 285 -22.23 1.12 12.76
C ARG A 285 -23.60 1.61 12.28
N SER A 286 -24.49 0.69 11.91
CA SER A 286 -25.84 0.94 11.39
C SER A 286 -26.80 -0.16 11.88
N PRO A 287 -27.34 -0.03 13.11
CA PRO A 287 -28.07 -1.12 13.79
C PRO A 287 -29.32 -1.64 13.07
N GLY A 288 -29.96 -0.82 12.25
CA GLY A 288 -31.09 -1.19 11.40
C GLY A 288 -30.69 -1.82 10.06
N GLY A 289 -29.40 -2.04 9.82
CA GLY A 289 -28.85 -2.50 8.54
C GLY A 289 -28.73 -1.37 7.52
N GLY A 290 -29.02 -1.66 6.26
CA GLY A 290 -28.85 -0.76 5.13
C GLY A 290 -27.62 -1.09 4.28
N ASP A 291 -27.53 -0.44 3.13
CA ASP A 291 -26.41 -0.61 2.20
C ASP A 291 -25.18 0.21 2.64
N ASN A 292 -25.38 1.24 3.48
CA ASN A 292 -24.34 2.12 3.98
C ASN A 292 -23.50 2.76 2.86
N LEU A 293 -24.15 3.43 1.90
CA LEU A 293 -23.46 4.08 0.79
C LEU A 293 -22.54 5.21 1.26
N PHE A 294 -21.34 5.39 0.69
CA PHE A 294 -20.73 4.66 -0.45
C PHE A 294 -19.65 3.65 -0.02
N LEU A 295 -19.75 3.04 1.16
CA LEU A 295 -18.76 2.05 1.60
C LEU A 295 -18.53 0.96 0.54
N SER A 296 -17.28 0.51 0.40
CA SER A 296 -16.90 -0.59 -0.51
C SER A 296 -17.41 -0.40 -1.95
N SER A 297 -17.27 0.80 -2.50
CA SER A 297 -17.79 1.15 -3.83
C SER A 297 -16.71 1.67 -4.77
N ILE A 298 -16.95 1.48 -6.07
CA ILE A 298 -16.36 2.31 -7.12
C ILE A 298 -17.30 3.50 -7.32
N VAL A 299 -16.78 4.71 -7.31
CA VAL A 299 -17.57 5.93 -7.53
C VAL A 299 -16.95 6.73 -8.67
N ALA A 300 -17.76 7.12 -9.65
CA ALA A 300 -17.37 8.01 -10.73
C ALA A 300 -17.81 9.46 -10.40
N LEU A 301 -16.89 10.39 -10.58
CA LEU A 301 -17.04 11.82 -10.30
C LEU A 301 -16.66 12.63 -11.54
N ASP A 302 -17.26 13.81 -11.67
CA ASP A 302 -16.73 14.86 -12.55
C ASP A 302 -15.41 15.39 -11.95
N PRO A 303 -14.29 15.39 -12.69
CA PRO A 303 -12.99 15.83 -12.18
C PRO A 303 -12.91 17.34 -11.94
N ASP A 304 -13.76 18.16 -12.58
CA ASP A 304 -13.71 19.60 -12.47
C ASP A 304 -14.34 20.14 -11.19
N ASP A 305 -15.44 19.54 -10.73
CA ASP A 305 -16.17 20.00 -9.54
C ASP A 305 -16.45 18.93 -8.48
N GLY A 306 -16.10 17.67 -8.74
CA GLY A 306 -16.31 16.56 -7.81
C GLY A 306 -17.77 16.11 -7.71
N SER A 307 -18.64 16.55 -8.61
CA SER A 307 -20.03 16.11 -8.65
C SER A 307 -20.12 14.63 -8.98
N TYR A 308 -21.10 13.97 -8.36
CA TYR A 308 -21.33 12.54 -8.54
C TYR A 308 -21.94 12.21 -9.90
N SER A 309 -21.41 11.18 -10.56
CA SER A 309 -21.97 10.60 -11.79
C SER A 309 -22.69 9.29 -11.50
N TRP A 310 -21.93 8.23 -11.15
CA TRP A 310 -22.46 6.91 -10.84
C TRP A 310 -21.65 6.21 -9.75
N HIS A 311 -22.17 5.12 -9.19
CA HIS A 311 -21.40 4.21 -8.35
C HIS A 311 -21.81 2.76 -8.56
N TYR A 312 -20.89 1.84 -8.25
CA TYR A 312 -21.17 0.42 -8.08
C TYR A 312 -20.63 -0.02 -6.72
N GLN A 313 -21.53 -0.52 -5.86
CA GLN A 313 -21.17 -0.99 -4.53
C GLN A 313 -20.80 -2.48 -4.55
N THR A 314 -19.51 -2.77 -4.40
CA THR A 314 -18.98 -4.14 -4.44
C THR A 314 -19.42 -4.99 -3.24
N THR A 315 -19.61 -4.35 -2.08
CA THR A 315 -19.98 -5.05 -0.84
C THR A 315 -21.02 -4.25 -0.04
N PRO A 316 -22.33 -4.37 -0.35
CA PRO A 316 -23.38 -3.67 0.37
C PRO A 316 -23.42 -3.98 1.87
N GLY A 317 -23.45 -2.92 2.68
CA GLY A 317 -23.45 -3.04 4.13
C GLY A 317 -22.24 -3.82 4.66
N GLU A 318 -21.05 -3.66 4.05
CA GLU A 318 -19.85 -4.46 4.38
C GLU A 318 -19.60 -4.57 5.89
N THR A 319 -19.08 -5.71 6.35
CA THR A 319 -18.77 -5.91 7.77
C THR A 319 -17.45 -6.64 8.03
N TRP A 320 -16.59 -6.73 7.02
CA TRP A 320 -15.43 -7.64 7.00
C TRP A 320 -14.12 -6.93 6.66
N ASP A 321 -14.08 -5.59 6.76
CA ASP A 321 -12.97 -4.80 6.24
C ASP A 321 -12.76 -5.02 4.73
N TYR A 322 -13.86 -5.07 3.98
CA TYR A 322 -13.82 -5.19 2.53
C TYR A 322 -13.83 -3.80 1.90
N THR A 323 -12.65 -3.26 1.68
CA THR A 323 -12.45 -2.05 0.88
C THR A 323 -12.69 -2.33 -0.61
N ALA A 324 -13.01 -1.28 -1.37
CA ALA A 324 -12.93 -1.24 -2.82
C ALA A 324 -11.92 -0.18 -3.29
N THR A 325 -10.85 0.00 -2.52
CA THR A 325 -9.74 0.94 -2.77
C THR A 325 -8.61 0.30 -3.55
N GLN A 326 -8.75 -0.97 -3.92
CA GLN A 326 -7.77 -1.72 -4.71
C GLN A 326 -7.68 -1.12 -6.12
N HIS A 327 -6.54 -1.36 -6.77
CA HIS A 327 -6.23 -0.85 -8.10
C HIS A 327 -7.43 -0.91 -9.07
N ILE A 328 -7.78 0.24 -9.63
CA ILE A 328 -8.82 0.41 -10.65
C ILE A 328 -8.11 0.64 -11.97
N MET A 329 -8.51 -0.08 -13.02
CA MET A 329 -7.93 0.09 -14.35
C MET A 329 -9.03 0.26 -15.39
N LEU A 330 -8.73 1.06 -16.42
CA LEU A 330 -9.61 1.24 -17.57
C LEU A 330 -9.07 0.45 -18.75
N ALA A 331 -9.95 -0.15 -19.54
CA ALA A 331 -9.55 -0.86 -20.75
C ALA A 331 -10.67 -0.88 -21.78
N ASP A 332 -10.29 -1.16 -23.03
CA ASP A 332 -11.24 -1.49 -24.09
C ASP A 332 -11.25 -3.01 -24.25
N LEU A 333 -12.39 -3.65 -24.00
CA LEU A 333 -12.55 -5.09 -24.12
C LEU A 333 -13.57 -5.44 -25.21
N GLU A 334 -13.27 -6.47 -26.01
CA GLU A 334 -14.26 -7.06 -26.90
C GLU A 334 -15.18 -7.99 -26.10
N ILE A 335 -16.42 -7.54 -25.86
CA ILE A 335 -17.43 -8.25 -25.08
C ILE A 335 -18.66 -8.46 -25.97
N GLU A 336 -19.05 -9.73 -26.15
CA GLU A 336 -20.15 -10.14 -27.03
C GLU A 336 -20.02 -9.65 -28.49
N GLY A 337 -18.79 -9.35 -28.93
CA GLY A 337 -18.47 -8.88 -30.29
C GLY A 337 -18.48 -7.36 -30.46
N ASP A 338 -18.74 -6.60 -29.40
CA ASP A 338 -18.65 -5.14 -29.37
C ASP A 338 -17.48 -4.70 -28.48
N ILE A 339 -16.78 -3.63 -28.87
CA ILE A 339 -15.76 -3.00 -28.03
C ILE A 339 -16.46 -2.17 -26.96
N ARG A 340 -16.16 -2.47 -25.69
CA ARG A 340 -16.70 -1.78 -24.51
C ARG A 340 -15.55 -1.14 -23.74
N ARG A 341 -15.70 0.15 -23.41
CA ARG A 341 -14.84 0.83 -22.44
C ARG A 341 -15.26 0.40 -21.05
N VAL A 342 -14.36 -0.19 -20.28
CA VAL A 342 -14.68 -0.81 -18.99
C VAL A 342 -13.83 -0.29 -17.85
N VAL A 343 -14.40 -0.36 -16.64
CA VAL A 343 -13.70 -0.26 -15.37
C VAL A 343 -13.50 -1.67 -14.82
N MET A 344 -12.26 -2.04 -14.50
CA MET A 344 -11.92 -3.33 -13.92
C MET A 344 -11.36 -3.18 -12.51
N GLN A 345 -11.79 -4.04 -11.59
CA GLN A 345 -11.25 -4.06 -10.22
C GLN A 345 -11.29 -5.47 -9.60
N ALA A 346 -10.22 -5.81 -8.87
CA ALA A 346 -10.17 -6.96 -7.96
C ALA A 346 -10.11 -6.47 -6.49
N PRO A 347 -11.23 -6.05 -5.87
CA PRO A 347 -11.25 -5.59 -4.47
C PRO A 347 -11.02 -6.72 -3.46
N LYS A 348 -10.87 -6.36 -2.18
CA LYS A 348 -10.62 -7.31 -1.08
C LYS A 348 -11.62 -8.46 -1.00
N ASN A 349 -12.87 -8.25 -1.42
CA ASN A 349 -13.95 -9.24 -1.27
C ASN A 349 -13.80 -10.51 -2.11
N GLY A 350 -12.82 -10.56 -3.03
CA GLY A 350 -12.47 -11.77 -3.78
C GLY A 350 -13.20 -11.98 -5.10
N PHE A 351 -14.04 -11.04 -5.53
CA PHE A 351 -14.65 -11.00 -6.86
C PHE A 351 -13.92 -10.03 -7.79
N PHE A 352 -13.77 -10.40 -9.06
CA PHE A 352 -13.23 -9.55 -10.11
C PHE A 352 -14.41 -8.90 -10.82
N TYR A 353 -14.46 -7.57 -10.90
CA TYR A 353 -15.56 -6.84 -11.50
C TYR A 353 -15.14 -6.24 -12.83
N VAL A 354 -16.02 -6.34 -13.82
CA VAL A 354 -15.97 -5.58 -15.07
C VAL A 354 -17.26 -4.79 -15.16
N LEU A 355 -17.14 -3.46 -15.17
CA LEU A 355 -18.25 -2.52 -15.28
C LEU A 355 -18.12 -1.71 -16.57
N ASP A 356 -19.24 -1.24 -17.12
CA ASP A 356 -19.19 -0.20 -18.14
C ASP A 356 -18.65 1.10 -17.52
N ALA A 357 -17.70 1.75 -18.21
CA ALA A 357 -17.05 2.95 -17.69
C ALA A 357 -17.93 4.20 -17.71
N GLU A 358 -18.91 4.27 -18.60
CA GLU A 358 -19.78 5.44 -18.78
C GLU A 358 -20.83 5.54 -17.67
N ASP A 359 -21.46 4.41 -17.30
CA ASP A 359 -22.63 4.40 -16.43
C ASP A 359 -22.54 3.45 -15.22
N GLY A 360 -21.47 2.67 -15.11
CA GLY A 360 -21.25 1.74 -14.00
C GLY A 360 -22.08 0.46 -14.07
N GLU A 361 -22.73 0.15 -15.20
CA GLU A 361 -23.47 -1.10 -15.39
C GLU A 361 -22.54 -2.31 -15.15
N LEU A 362 -22.99 -3.25 -14.32
CA LEU A 362 -22.25 -4.50 -14.11
C LEU A 362 -22.31 -5.36 -15.36
N ILE A 363 -21.16 -5.57 -15.99
CA ILE A 363 -21.04 -6.48 -17.14
C ILE A 363 -20.79 -7.91 -16.66
N SER A 364 -19.83 -8.10 -15.77
CA SER A 364 -19.54 -9.42 -15.20
C SER A 364 -18.85 -9.34 -13.84
N ALA A 365 -19.07 -10.37 -13.02
CA ALA A 365 -18.29 -10.58 -11.81
C ALA A 365 -18.19 -12.05 -11.41
N ASN A 366 -16.96 -12.52 -11.17
CA ASN A 366 -16.69 -13.89 -10.70
C ASN A 366 -15.55 -13.89 -9.68
N ASN A 367 -15.50 -14.91 -8.82
CA ASN A 367 -14.49 -14.97 -7.77
C ASN A 367 -13.11 -15.34 -8.33
N TYR A 368 -12.10 -14.49 -8.13
CA TYR A 368 -10.72 -14.77 -8.55
C TYR A 368 -9.91 -15.52 -7.48
N THR A 369 -10.48 -15.70 -6.29
CA THR A 369 -9.89 -16.40 -5.13
C THR A 369 -11.00 -17.20 -4.42
N PRO A 370 -10.69 -18.16 -3.53
CA PRO A 370 -11.70 -18.76 -2.68
C PRO A 370 -12.45 -17.71 -1.84
N VAL A 371 -13.78 -17.77 -1.86
CA VAL A 371 -14.68 -16.90 -1.10
C VAL A 371 -15.74 -17.74 -0.38
N ASN A 372 -16.18 -17.31 0.81
CA ASN A 372 -17.28 -17.96 1.51
C ASN A 372 -18.31 -17.00 2.12
N TRP A 373 -18.13 -15.68 1.96
CA TRP A 373 -19.08 -14.66 2.42
C TRP A 373 -20.28 -14.50 1.49
N ALA A 374 -20.11 -14.79 0.20
CA ALA A 374 -21.14 -14.80 -0.83
C ALA A 374 -20.95 -15.99 -1.78
N THR A 375 -22.04 -16.44 -2.38
CA THR A 375 -22.00 -17.58 -3.33
C THR A 375 -21.70 -17.15 -4.75
N HIS A 376 -22.16 -15.98 -5.16
CA HIS A 376 -21.97 -15.35 -6.46
C HIS A 376 -22.46 -13.90 -6.42
N ILE A 377 -22.22 -13.14 -7.50
CA ILE A 377 -22.90 -11.88 -7.78
C ILE A 377 -24.11 -12.19 -8.69
N ASP A 378 -25.31 -11.80 -8.27
CA ASP A 378 -26.51 -11.92 -9.09
C ASP A 378 -26.50 -10.81 -10.14
N LEU A 379 -26.25 -11.16 -11.41
CA LEU A 379 -26.15 -10.22 -12.52
C LEU A 379 -27.46 -9.47 -12.84
N GLN A 380 -28.62 -9.95 -12.41
CA GLN A 380 -29.89 -9.23 -12.61
C GLN A 380 -30.02 -8.07 -11.62
N THR A 381 -29.48 -8.23 -10.41
CA THR A 381 -29.56 -7.22 -9.36
C THR A 381 -28.26 -6.41 -9.22
N GLY A 382 -27.14 -6.94 -9.70
CA GLY A 382 -25.80 -6.41 -9.48
C GLY A 382 -25.29 -6.64 -8.05
N ARG A 383 -25.89 -7.55 -7.26
CA ARG A 383 -25.63 -7.68 -5.83
C ARG A 383 -25.06 -9.04 -5.45
N PRO A 384 -24.20 -9.12 -4.41
CA PRO A 384 -23.75 -10.39 -3.88
C PRO A 384 -24.91 -11.16 -3.24
N VAL A 385 -24.97 -12.47 -3.54
CA VAL A 385 -25.86 -13.41 -2.84
C VAL A 385 -25.11 -13.95 -1.63
N GLU A 386 -25.25 -13.22 -0.52
CA GLU A 386 -24.56 -13.49 0.74
C GLU A 386 -24.90 -14.86 1.36
N VAL A 387 -23.90 -15.46 1.97
CA VAL A 387 -24.05 -16.61 2.86
C VAL A 387 -24.44 -16.07 4.24
N ALA A 388 -25.64 -16.39 4.71
CA ALA A 388 -26.19 -15.83 5.96
C ALA A 388 -25.27 -16.01 7.19
N ASP A 389 -24.55 -17.13 7.26
CA ASP A 389 -23.65 -17.42 8.38
C ASP A 389 -22.38 -16.56 8.38
N ALA A 390 -22.01 -15.92 7.26
CA ALA A 390 -20.86 -15.01 7.20
C ALA A 390 -21.12 -13.66 7.89
N ARG A 391 -22.40 -13.30 8.08
CA ARG A 391 -22.87 -12.14 8.87
C ARG A 391 -22.83 -12.48 10.37
N TYR A 392 -21.63 -12.61 10.91
CA TYR A 392 -21.35 -12.98 12.30
C TYR A 392 -22.08 -12.10 13.33
N GLU A 393 -22.34 -10.84 12.97
CA GLU A 393 -23.02 -9.83 13.76
C GLU A 393 -24.54 -10.01 13.81
N LYS A 394 -25.14 -10.61 12.77
CA LYS A 394 -26.59 -10.84 12.68
C LYS A 394 -26.99 -12.22 13.18
N SER A 395 -26.18 -13.24 12.87
CA SER A 395 -26.42 -14.62 13.29
C SER A 395 -26.12 -14.82 14.78
N ASN A 396 -25.38 -13.90 15.40
CA ASN A 396 -24.76 -14.04 16.73
C ASN A 396 -23.90 -15.31 16.83
N ASN A 397 -23.43 -15.82 15.69
CA ASN A 397 -22.59 -16.99 15.57
C ASN A 397 -21.22 -16.57 15.02
N PRO A 398 -20.12 -16.92 15.69
CA PRO A 398 -18.78 -16.78 15.15
C PRO A 398 -18.61 -17.45 13.78
N ALA A 399 -17.89 -16.81 12.86
CA ALA A 399 -17.67 -17.32 11.51
C ALA A 399 -16.22 -17.19 11.07
N ILE A 400 -15.68 -18.18 10.36
CA ILE A 400 -14.39 -18.06 9.68
C ILE A 400 -14.67 -17.63 8.24
N VAL A 401 -14.25 -16.42 7.87
CA VAL A 401 -14.60 -15.79 6.59
C VAL A 401 -13.38 -15.71 5.68
N LEU A 402 -13.62 -15.97 4.39
CA LEU A 402 -12.69 -15.87 3.27
C LEU A 402 -13.27 -14.93 2.20
N PRO A 403 -12.50 -13.94 1.74
CA PRO A 403 -11.18 -13.53 2.26
C PRO A 403 -11.26 -12.95 3.69
N GLY A 404 -10.16 -12.94 4.42
CA GLY A 404 -10.02 -12.15 5.65
C GLY A 404 -9.80 -10.65 5.35
N PRO A 405 -9.47 -9.82 6.37
CA PRO A 405 -9.24 -8.38 6.20
C PRO A 405 -8.09 -7.99 5.26
N LEU A 406 -7.14 -8.90 5.03
CA LEU A 406 -6.09 -8.69 4.04
C LEU A 406 -6.63 -8.75 2.60
N GLY A 407 -7.82 -9.32 2.41
CA GLY A 407 -8.53 -9.41 1.13
C GLY A 407 -7.94 -10.43 0.17
N GLY A 408 -8.70 -10.79 -0.86
CA GLY A 408 -8.20 -11.59 -1.98
C GLY A 408 -7.08 -10.88 -2.75
N HIS A 409 -7.11 -9.55 -2.76
CA HIS A 409 -6.15 -8.65 -3.35
C HIS A 409 -6.22 -7.34 -2.55
N ASN A 410 -5.06 -6.77 -2.25
CA ASN A 410 -4.93 -5.57 -1.43
C ASN A 410 -4.35 -4.44 -2.29
N TRP A 411 -3.57 -3.52 -1.73
CA TRP A 411 -3.01 -2.37 -2.44
C TRP A 411 -1.95 -2.69 -3.50
N TYR A 412 -1.41 -3.92 -3.54
CA TYR A 412 -0.37 -4.31 -4.49
C TYR A 412 -0.87 -4.12 -5.93
N PRO A 413 -0.27 -3.23 -6.74
CA PRO A 413 -0.85 -2.97 -8.05
C PRO A 413 -0.89 -4.19 -8.95
N MET A 414 -2.05 -4.47 -9.56
CA MET A 414 -2.22 -5.39 -10.69
C MET A 414 -1.82 -4.72 -12.02
N ALA A 415 -1.68 -5.49 -13.11
CA ALA A 415 -1.39 -4.95 -14.44
C ALA A 415 -2.26 -5.63 -15.51
N PHE A 416 -2.60 -4.93 -16.59
CA PHE A 416 -3.33 -5.50 -17.73
C PHE A 416 -2.48 -5.42 -18.99
N SER A 417 -2.39 -6.50 -19.74
CA SER A 417 -1.76 -6.50 -21.07
C SER A 417 -2.83 -6.55 -22.15
N GLN A 418 -2.89 -5.52 -22.99
CA GLN A 418 -3.74 -5.50 -24.18
C GLN A 418 -3.33 -6.55 -25.23
N ASP A 419 -2.09 -7.03 -25.20
CA ASP A 419 -1.60 -8.05 -26.15
C ASP A 419 -2.16 -9.44 -25.83
N THR A 420 -2.22 -9.78 -24.54
CA THR A 420 -2.75 -11.07 -24.08
C THR A 420 -4.23 -11.00 -23.71
N GLY A 421 -4.75 -9.80 -23.45
CA GLY A 421 -6.08 -9.58 -22.88
C GLY A 421 -6.19 -10.06 -21.43
N LEU A 422 -5.08 -10.19 -20.70
CA LEU A 422 -5.05 -10.75 -19.33
C LEU A 422 -4.73 -9.69 -18.29
N VAL A 423 -5.30 -9.86 -17.11
CA VAL A 423 -4.99 -9.10 -15.90
C VAL A 423 -4.14 -9.96 -14.96
N TYR A 424 -2.99 -9.45 -14.54
CA TYR A 424 -2.05 -10.11 -13.64
C TYR A 424 -2.27 -9.61 -12.22
N ILE A 425 -2.84 -10.46 -11.36
CA ILE A 425 -3.32 -10.10 -10.02
C ILE A 425 -2.40 -10.71 -8.95
N PRO A 426 -1.84 -9.89 -8.03
CA PRO A 426 -1.20 -10.36 -6.79
C PRO A 426 -2.25 -10.87 -5.78
N VAL A 427 -2.65 -12.14 -5.90
CA VAL A 427 -3.70 -12.75 -5.07
C VAL A 427 -3.15 -13.21 -3.71
N THR A 428 -3.86 -12.87 -2.64
CA THR A 428 -3.62 -13.35 -1.28
C THR A 428 -4.81 -14.18 -0.80
N GLU A 429 -4.63 -15.49 -0.70
CA GLU A 429 -5.61 -16.36 -0.04
C GLU A 429 -5.40 -16.26 1.47
N ASN A 430 -6.39 -15.75 2.20
CA ASN A 430 -6.34 -15.58 3.66
C ASN A 430 -7.74 -15.65 4.27
N PHE A 431 -7.78 -15.77 5.60
CA PHE A 431 -9.01 -15.94 6.37
C PHE A 431 -8.89 -15.30 7.75
N MET A 432 -10.03 -15.00 8.37
CA MET A 432 -10.10 -14.59 9.78
C MET A 432 -11.34 -15.18 10.45
N GLY A 433 -11.22 -15.51 11.74
CA GLY A 433 -12.39 -15.76 12.59
C GLY A 433 -13.01 -14.43 13.04
N TYR A 434 -14.26 -14.19 12.69
CA TYR A 434 -15.03 -13.03 13.11
C TYR A 434 -15.95 -13.40 14.28
N VAL A 435 -15.85 -12.62 15.35
CA VAL A 435 -16.71 -12.68 16.53
C VAL A 435 -17.13 -11.26 16.85
N ALA A 436 -18.44 -11.01 16.99
CA ALA A 436 -18.91 -9.69 17.37
C ALA A 436 -18.45 -9.35 18.80
N ASP A 437 -17.93 -8.14 18.99
CA ASP A 437 -17.63 -7.61 20.32
C ASP A 437 -18.92 -7.15 21.01
N GLY A 438 -19.35 -7.90 22.03
CA GLY A 438 -20.57 -7.63 22.78
C GLY A 438 -20.45 -6.49 23.80
N GLU A 439 -19.22 -6.08 24.13
CA GLU A 439 -18.92 -5.04 25.12
C GLU A 439 -18.20 -3.86 24.45
N PHE A 440 -18.46 -3.63 23.16
CA PHE A 440 -17.78 -2.62 22.35
C PHE A 440 -17.88 -1.22 22.97
N VAL A 441 -16.71 -0.62 23.19
CA VAL A 441 -16.54 0.78 23.59
C VAL A 441 -15.47 1.37 22.70
N THR A 442 -15.73 2.57 22.18
CA THR A 442 -14.76 3.28 21.34
C THR A 442 -13.51 3.67 22.12
N ASP A 443 -12.36 3.47 21.52
CA ASP A 443 -11.05 3.87 22.00
C ASP A 443 -10.47 4.94 21.07
N PRO A 444 -10.29 6.20 21.51
CA PRO A 444 -9.72 7.24 20.66
C PRO A 444 -8.26 6.97 20.25
N ASP A 445 -7.55 6.13 20.99
CA ASP A 445 -6.14 5.82 20.77
C ASP A 445 -5.94 4.40 20.18
N GLY A 446 -7.02 3.70 19.81
CA GLY A 446 -7.00 2.30 19.38
C GLY A 446 -7.92 1.96 18.20
N TRP A 447 -7.86 0.71 17.76
CA TRP A 447 -8.74 0.19 16.70
C TRP A 447 -10.16 -0.03 17.21
N ASN A 448 -11.13 0.47 16.45
CA ASN A 448 -12.56 0.47 16.74
C ASN A 448 -13.31 -0.43 15.74
N THR A 449 -12.93 -1.70 15.61
CA THR A 449 -13.49 -2.59 14.57
C THR A 449 -14.86 -3.18 14.95
N GLY A 450 -15.17 -3.29 16.24
CA GLY A 450 -16.37 -3.99 16.72
C GLY A 450 -16.28 -5.52 16.58
N VAL A 451 -15.05 -6.04 16.45
CA VAL A 451 -14.73 -7.47 16.33
C VAL A 451 -13.79 -7.89 17.47
N ASP A 452 -14.09 -9.02 18.10
CA ASP A 452 -13.20 -9.64 19.10
C ASP A 452 -12.17 -10.54 18.40
N PHE A 453 -10.99 -9.98 18.14
CA PHE A 453 -9.87 -10.69 17.50
C PHE A 453 -9.38 -11.90 18.32
N GLY A 454 -9.41 -11.82 19.65
CA GLY A 454 -8.93 -12.89 20.53
C GLY A 454 -9.81 -14.13 20.41
N ARG A 455 -11.13 -13.95 20.53
CA ARG A 455 -12.10 -15.03 20.31
C ARG A 455 -12.13 -15.50 18.86
N GLY A 456 -11.92 -14.59 17.91
CA GLY A 456 -11.75 -14.92 16.50
C GLY A 456 -10.58 -15.86 16.23
N PHE A 457 -9.42 -15.58 16.82
CA PHE A 457 -8.24 -16.45 16.75
C PHE A 457 -8.50 -17.81 17.43
N GLN A 458 -9.13 -17.82 18.60
CA GLN A 458 -9.52 -19.07 19.28
C GLN A 458 -10.48 -19.93 18.42
N LEU A 459 -11.43 -19.31 17.71
CA LEU A 459 -12.33 -20.00 16.80
C LEU A 459 -11.55 -20.73 15.69
N VAL A 460 -10.59 -20.04 15.08
CA VAL A 460 -9.72 -20.62 14.04
C VAL A 460 -8.92 -21.79 14.60
N MET A 461 -8.26 -21.60 15.73
CA MET A 461 -7.40 -22.63 16.36
C MET A 461 -8.20 -23.84 16.87
N SER A 462 -9.51 -23.71 17.04
CA SER A 462 -10.39 -24.82 17.44
C SER A 462 -10.82 -25.73 16.28
N GLN A 463 -10.57 -25.34 15.03
CA GLN A 463 -10.97 -26.14 13.88
C GLN A 463 -10.05 -27.35 13.70
N PRO A 464 -10.59 -28.52 13.28
CA PRO A 464 -9.77 -29.69 12.98
C PRO A 464 -8.85 -29.47 11.76
N GLU A 465 -9.30 -28.64 10.81
CA GLU A 465 -8.56 -28.24 9.62
C GLU A 465 -8.64 -26.72 9.50
N ILE A 466 -7.47 -26.06 9.58
CA ILE A 466 -7.35 -24.62 9.42
C ILE A 466 -7.06 -24.34 7.94
N PRO A 467 -7.75 -23.39 7.29
CA PRO A 467 -7.40 -22.99 5.93
C PRO A 467 -5.92 -22.56 5.86
N SER A 468 -5.27 -22.76 4.72
CA SER A 468 -3.89 -22.30 4.53
C SER A 468 -3.87 -20.93 3.87
N ASN A 469 -2.98 -20.05 4.32
CA ASN A 469 -2.67 -18.83 3.58
C ASN A 469 -1.86 -19.16 2.32
N ALA A 470 -2.09 -18.40 1.25
CA ALA A 470 -1.30 -18.48 0.03
C ALA A 470 -1.09 -17.09 -0.59
N SER A 471 0.05 -16.93 -1.26
CA SER A 471 0.41 -15.75 -2.04
C SER A 471 0.66 -16.20 -3.46
N LEU A 472 -0.07 -15.65 -4.42
CA LEU A 472 -0.09 -16.09 -5.81
C LEU A 472 0.04 -14.90 -6.77
N LEU A 473 0.71 -15.12 -7.89
CA LEU A 473 0.50 -14.34 -9.10
C LEU A 473 -0.51 -15.07 -9.98
N LYS A 474 -1.63 -14.44 -10.32
CA LYS A 474 -2.69 -15.03 -11.14
C LYS A 474 -2.88 -14.25 -12.43
N ALA A 475 -2.88 -14.91 -13.57
CA ALA A 475 -3.39 -14.33 -14.80
C ALA A 475 -4.88 -14.64 -14.96
N TRP A 476 -5.67 -13.59 -15.01
CA TRP A 476 -7.12 -13.60 -15.09
C TRP A 476 -7.57 -13.06 -16.44
N ASN A 477 -8.46 -13.77 -17.12
CA ASN A 477 -9.10 -13.26 -18.32
C ASN A 477 -10.37 -12.49 -17.90
N PRO A 478 -10.43 -11.15 -18.09
CA PRO A 478 -11.56 -10.34 -17.66
C PRO A 478 -12.83 -10.58 -18.51
N VAL A 479 -12.69 -11.05 -19.75
CA VAL A 479 -13.82 -11.33 -20.65
C VAL A 479 -14.48 -12.67 -20.32
N THR A 480 -13.68 -13.73 -20.13
CA THR A 480 -14.21 -15.05 -19.79
C THR A 480 -14.42 -15.26 -18.30
N GLN A 481 -13.88 -14.37 -17.46
CA GLN A 481 -13.94 -14.46 -15.99
C GLN A 481 -13.32 -15.77 -15.45
N GLU A 482 -12.18 -16.16 -16.02
CA GLU A 482 -11.48 -17.40 -15.70
C GLU A 482 -9.98 -17.18 -15.48
N GLU A 483 -9.40 -18.03 -14.63
CA GLU A 483 -7.95 -18.14 -14.45
C GLU A 483 -7.32 -18.83 -15.67
N VAL A 484 -6.29 -18.21 -16.24
CA VAL A 484 -5.50 -18.79 -17.35
C VAL A 484 -4.30 -19.56 -16.80
N TRP A 485 -3.56 -18.95 -15.87
CA TRP A 485 -2.45 -19.57 -15.18
C TRP A 485 -2.25 -18.94 -13.80
N ARG A 486 -1.51 -19.63 -12.92
CA ARG A 486 -1.09 -19.10 -11.62
C ARG A 486 0.34 -19.53 -11.27
N VAL A 487 1.02 -18.71 -10.50
CA VAL A 487 2.29 -19.02 -9.82
C VAL A 487 2.06 -18.90 -8.32
N GLN A 488 2.46 -19.92 -7.54
CA GLN A 488 2.41 -19.87 -6.08
C GLN A 488 3.77 -19.48 -5.51
N HIS A 489 3.81 -18.45 -4.65
CA HIS A 489 5.03 -17.99 -4.02
C HIS A 489 5.39 -18.82 -2.78
N PRO A 490 6.69 -18.91 -2.40
CA PRO A 490 7.13 -19.68 -1.24
C PRO A 490 6.59 -19.18 0.11
N ILE A 491 6.38 -17.87 0.25
CA ILE A 491 5.84 -17.24 1.45
C ILE A 491 4.38 -16.88 1.19
N GLY A 492 3.47 -17.50 1.95
CA GLY A 492 2.02 -17.32 1.81
C GLY A 492 1.45 -16.04 2.41
N GLU A 493 2.29 -15.16 2.96
CA GLU A 493 1.88 -13.93 3.64
C GLU A 493 2.35 -12.69 2.88
N GLY A 494 1.39 -11.85 2.46
CA GLY A 494 1.66 -10.65 1.68
C GLY A 494 2.00 -10.94 0.20
N ASN A 495 2.11 -9.88 -0.58
CA ASN A 495 2.40 -9.93 -2.02
C ASN A 495 3.28 -8.74 -2.42
N ALA A 496 3.51 -8.58 -3.73
CA ALA A 496 4.08 -7.37 -4.33
C ALA A 496 3.34 -7.01 -5.62
N GLY A 497 3.40 -5.73 -6.00
CA GLY A 497 2.82 -5.24 -7.25
C GLY A 497 3.53 -5.76 -8.50
N VAL A 498 2.85 -5.67 -9.64
CA VAL A 498 3.30 -6.18 -10.93
C VAL A 498 3.46 -5.08 -11.98
N LEU A 499 4.26 -5.39 -13.02
CA LEU A 499 4.43 -4.62 -14.24
C LEU A 499 4.30 -5.58 -15.44
N ALA A 500 3.50 -5.24 -16.44
CA ALA A 500 3.44 -5.97 -17.72
C ALA A 500 4.16 -5.20 -18.84
N THR A 501 4.74 -5.88 -19.83
CA THR A 501 5.38 -5.23 -20.98
C THR A 501 5.08 -5.91 -22.31
N ALA A 502 5.17 -5.14 -23.41
CA ALA A 502 5.07 -5.63 -24.80
C ALA A 502 6.13 -6.69 -25.14
N GLY A 503 7.18 -6.81 -24.34
CA GLY A 503 8.18 -7.87 -24.43
C GLY A 503 7.65 -9.27 -24.09
N GLY A 504 6.36 -9.41 -23.77
CA GLY A 504 5.73 -10.67 -23.40
C GLY A 504 6.12 -11.12 -21.99
N LEU A 505 6.25 -10.15 -21.06
CA LEU A 505 6.77 -10.37 -19.71
C LEU A 505 5.87 -9.74 -18.64
N VAL A 506 5.81 -10.41 -17.48
CA VAL A 506 5.28 -9.85 -16.23
C VAL A 506 6.38 -9.85 -15.19
N PHE A 507 6.70 -8.67 -14.65
CA PHE A 507 7.68 -8.50 -13.58
C PHE A 507 7.01 -8.40 -12.23
N GLN A 508 7.54 -9.12 -11.24
CA GLN A 508 7.05 -9.06 -9.87
C GLN A 508 8.17 -9.34 -8.87
N GLY A 509 8.20 -8.59 -7.77
CA GLY A 509 8.99 -8.97 -6.60
C GLY A 509 8.26 -9.99 -5.72
N THR A 510 8.96 -10.65 -4.81
CA THR A 510 8.35 -11.60 -3.88
C THR A 510 8.70 -11.28 -2.43
N ARG A 511 7.84 -11.76 -1.52
CA ARG A 511 8.11 -11.70 -0.07
C ARG A 511 9.29 -12.56 0.34
N SER A 512 9.66 -13.56 -0.47
CA SER A 512 10.85 -14.41 -0.30
C SER A 512 12.15 -13.78 -0.79
N GLY A 513 12.13 -12.52 -1.27
CA GLY A 513 13.34 -11.78 -1.64
C GLY A 513 13.81 -11.98 -3.08
N GLU A 514 12.91 -12.37 -3.98
CA GLU A 514 13.18 -12.54 -5.40
C GLU A 514 12.60 -11.37 -6.19
N PHE A 515 13.22 -11.03 -7.31
CA PHE A 515 12.63 -10.25 -8.39
C PHE A 515 12.59 -11.12 -9.64
N VAL A 516 11.39 -11.35 -10.17
CA VAL A 516 11.14 -12.40 -11.17
C VAL A 516 10.50 -11.78 -12.41
N ALA A 517 10.92 -12.25 -13.59
CA ALA A 517 10.25 -12.01 -14.85
C ALA A 517 9.58 -13.31 -15.32
N TYR A 518 8.26 -13.27 -15.45
CA TYR A 518 7.45 -14.38 -15.91
C TYR A 518 7.07 -14.21 -17.37
N ASN A 519 6.93 -15.32 -18.09
CA ASN A 519 6.20 -15.36 -19.36
C ASN A 519 4.73 -14.99 -19.09
N ASP A 520 4.24 -13.97 -19.77
CA ASP A 520 2.91 -13.39 -19.57
C ASP A 520 1.74 -14.26 -20.08
N GLU A 521 2.02 -15.28 -20.90
CA GLU A 521 1.04 -16.27 -21.39
C GLU A 521 1.01 -17.56 -20.56
N THR A 522 2.10 -17.92 -19.88
CA THR A 522 2.24 -19.23 -19.22
C THR A 522 2.54 -19.18 -17.74
N GLY A 523 3.03 -18.05 -17.22
CA GLY A 523 3.53 -17.92 -15.84
C GLY A 523 4.89 -18.59 -15.60
N GLU A 524 5.58 -19.07 -16.64
CA GLU A 524 6.93 -19.64 -16.50
C GLU A 524 7.92 -18.56 -16.08
N ALA A 525 8.69 -18.79 -15.00
CA ALA A 525 9.77 -17.89 -14.61
C ALA A 525 10.92 -17.99 -15.62
N LEU A 526 11.18 -16.90 -16.35
CA LEU A 526 12.23 -16.82 -17.37
C LEU A 526 13.53 -16.22 -16.82
N TRP A 527 13.43 -15.42 -15.76
CA TRP A 527 14.56 -14.79 -15.09
C TRP A 527 14.24 -14.52 -13.62
N THR A 528 15.26 -14.61 -12.76
CA THR A 528 15.16 -14.32 -11.33
C THR A 528 16.45 -13.71 -10.83
N ASP A 529 16.35 -12.65 -10.03
CA ASP A 529 17.43 -12.10 -9.21
C ASP A 529 17.04 -12.05 -7.72
N TYR A 530 18.03 -12.01 -6.83
CA TYR A 530 17.84 -12.03 -5.39
C TYR A 530 18.17 -10.66 -4.77
N VAL A 531 17.12 -9.96 -4.33
CA VAL A 531 17.18 -8.52 -4.01
C VAL A 531 17.51 -8.22 -2.53
N GLN A 532 17.77 -9.25 -1.73
CA GLN A 532 18.13 -9.19 -0.31
C GLN A 532 17.07 -8.57 0.63
N ALA A 533 15.86 -8.32 0.14
CA ALA A 533 14.76 -7.75 0.91
C ALA A 533 13.44 -8.31 0.38
N GLY A 534 12.43 -8.49 1.23
CA GLY A 534 11.10 -8.79 0.72
C GLY A 534 10.56 -7.59 -0.07
N VAL A 535 9.81 -7.86 -1.12
CA VAL A 535 9.30 -6.82 -2.02
C VAL A 535 7.81 -6.61 -1.80
N MET A 536 7.35 -5.39 -2.02
CA MET A 536 5.93 -5.01 -1.89
C MET A 536 5.50 -4.05 -3.01
N ALA A 537 6.34 -3.07 -3.34
CA ALA A 537 6.07 -2.10 -4.41
C ALA A 537 5.99 -2.75 -5.80
N ALA A 538 5.34 -2.06 -6.73
CA ALA A 538 5.35 -2.40 -8.15
C ALA A 538 6.60 -1.84 -8.84
N PRO A 539 7.16 -2.55 -9.84
CA PRO A 539 8.21 -2.02 -10.69
C PRO A 539 7.68 -0.94 -11.66
N ALA A 540 8.59 -0.13 -12.21
CA ALA A 540 8.36 0.77 -13.34
C ALA A 540 9.44 0.55 -14.41
N THR A 541 9.14 0.78 -15.69
CA THR A 541 10.12 0.66 -16.79
C THR A 541 10.08 1.87 -17.72
N PHE A 542 11.24 2.26 -18.22
CA PHE A 542 11.47 3.47 -19.03
C PHE A 542 12.76 3.30 -19.83
N THR A 543 13.02 4.19 -20.79
CA THR A 543 14.28 4.21 -21.54
C THR A 543 15.19 5.35 -21.12
N VAL A 544 16.49 5.07 -21.06
CA VAL A 544 17.54 6.08 -20.85
C VAL A 544 18.51 5.98 -22.00
N ASP A 545 18.67 7.08 -22.76
CA ASP A 545 19.57 7.16 -23.91
C ASP A 545 19.38 5.99 -24.92
N GLY A 546 18.12 5.53 -25.05
CA GLY A 546 17.72 4.45 -25.93
C GLY A 546 17.80 3.04 -25.34
N GLU A 547 18.27 2.86 -24.10
CA GLU A 547 18.31 1.56 -23.41
C GLU A 547 17.15 1.41 -22.42
N GLN A 548 16.42 0.30 -22.47
CA GLN A 548 15.35 0.00 -21.51
C GLN A 548 15.91 -0.32 -20.11
N HIS A 549 15.32 0.30 -19.10
CA HIS A 549 15.61 0.12 -17.69
C HIS A 549 14.36 -0.29 -16.91
N ILE A 550 14.55 -0.96 -15.77
CA ILE A 550 13.48 -1.31 -14.83
C ILE A 550 13.87 -0.84 -13.44
N ALA A 551 13.03 -0.02 -12.82
CA ALA A 551 13.19 0.44 -11.44
C ALA A 551 12.31 -0.34 -10.48
N LEU A 552 12.87 -0.71 -9.33
CA LEU A 552 12.15 -1.37 -8.25
C LEU A 552 12.60 -0.85 -6.89
N LEU A 553 11.64 -0.42 -6.07
CA LEU A 553 11.89 -0.15 -4.65
C LEU A 553 11.61 -1.42 -3.84
N VAL A 554 12.61 -1.88 -3.10
CA VAL A 554 12.52 -3.08 -2.25
C VAL A 554 12.59 -2.73 -0.77
N GLY A 555 11.95 -3.53 0.08
CA GLY A 555 11.92 -3.33 1.52
C GLY A 555 10.55 -3.62 2.12
N SER A 556 10.33 -4.85 2.56
CA SER A 556 9.21 -5.20 3.45
C SER A 556 9.58 -4.91 4.91
N PRO A 557 8.60 -4.81 5.84
CA PRO A 557 8.90 -4.59 7.24
C PRO A 557 9.98 -5.53 7.79
N ALA A 558 9.89 -6.83 7.47
CA ALA A 558 10.83 -7.86 7.90
C ALA A 558 11.67 -8.37 6.72
N LEU A 559 12.84 -8.94 7.01
CA LEU A 559 13.65 -9.63 6.01
C LEU A 559 13.05 -11.00 5.67
N PRO A 560 13.27 -11.50 4.44
CA PRO A 560 12.93 -12.86 4.09
C PRO A 560 13.81 -13.83 4.89
N LYS A 561 13.21 -14.57 5.83
CA LYS A 561 13.92 -15.61 6.63
C LYS A 561 13.87 -17.01 6.01
N ALA A 562 13.03 -17.18 5.00
CA ALA A 562 12.80 -18.46 4.32
C ALA A 562 12.60 -18.22 2.83
N GLY A 563 12.76 -19.28 2.03
CA GLY A 563 12.73 -19.20 0.57
C GLY A 563 14.11 -18.92 -0.04
N PRO A 564 14.21 -18.92 -1.37
CA PRO A 564 15.49 -18.87 -2.07
C PRO A 564 16.18 -17.49 -1.99
N GLY A 565 15.44 -16.41 -1.75
CA GLY A 565 15.98 -15.07 -1.51
C GLY A 565 16.14 -14.71 -0.03
N ALA A 566 16.18 -15.70 0.87
CA ALA A 566 16.41 -15.47 2.29
C ALA A 566 17.70 -14.66 2.52
N ALA A 567 17.62 -13.64 3.38
CA ALA A 567 18.66 -12.63 3.50
C ALA A 567 18.87 -12.18 4.94
N GLU A 568 20.12 -11.79 5.21
CA GLU A 568 20.52 -11.11 6.43
C GLU A 568 20.66 -9.60 6.18
N PRO A 569 20.65 -8.75 7.21
CA PRO A 569 20.94 -7.34 7.04
C PRO A 569 22.33 -7.14 6.41
N THR A 570 22.44 -6.36 5.33
CA THR A 570 23.69 -6.08 4.62
C THR A 570 24.06 -4.59 4.61
N THR A 571 23.21 -3.73 5.18
CA THR A 571 23.47 -2.29 5.32
C THR A 571 23.03 -1.77 6.69
N VAL A 572 23.81 -0.86 7.27
CA VAL A 572 23.45 -0.19 8.54
C VAL A 572 22.39 0.89 8.35
N ALA A 573 22.16 1.32 7.10
CA ALA A 573 21.19 2.35 6.78
C ALA A 573 19.74 1.87 7.02
N SER A 574 19.47 0.59 6.78
CA SER A 574 18.16 -0.01 7.01
C SER A 574 18.29 -1.48 7.41
N ARG A 575 17.61 -1.88 8.48
CA ARG A 575 17.64 -3.28 8.97
C ARG A 575 16.96 -4.27 8.04
N ASN A 576 16.04 -3.80 7.18
CA ASN A 576 15.31 -4.60 6.22
C ASN A 576 15.85 -4.49 4.78
N ASN A 577 17.10 -4.01 4.62
CA ASN A 577 17.76 -3.85 3.31
C ASN A 577 16.94 -3.05 2.29
N SER A 578 16.26 -1.99 2.74
CA SER A 578 15.47 -1.11 1.87
C SER A 578 16.38 -0.44 0.82
N ARG A 579 16.06 -0.62 -0.47
CA ARG A 579 16.88 -0.15 -1.61
C ARG A 579 16.05 0.21 -2.82
N LEU A 580 16.50 1.21 -3.57
CA LEU A 580 16.11 1.39 -4.97
C LEU A 580 17.07 0.58 -5.85
N LEU A 581 16.53 -0.25 -6.74
CA LEU A 581 17.28 -1.09 -7.67
C LEU A 581 16.92 -0.69 -9.11
N ILE A 582 17.94 -0.46 -9.95
CA ILE A 582 17.76 -0.23 -11.38
C ILE A 582 18.40 -1.36 -12.17
N TYR A 583 17.62 -2.01 -13.02
CA TYR A 583 18.06 -3.09 -13.91
C TYR A 583 18.10 -2.62 -15.36
N ARG A 584 18.99 -3.23 -16.16
CA ARG A 584 19.03 -3.10 -17.62
C ARG A 584 19.69 -4.33 -18.24
N ALA A 585 19.57 -4.51 -19.56
CA ALA A 585 20.30 -5.55 -20.26
C ALA A 585 21.82 -5.34 -20.11
N GLY A 586 22.55 -6.39 -19.70
CA GLY A 586 24.00 -6.36 -19.50
C GLY A 586 24.47 -5.62 -18.24
N GLY A 587 23.58 -5.30 -17.29
CA GLY A 587 23.98 -4.75 -15.99
C GLY A 587 24.83 -5.74 -15.18
N ASP A 588 25.90 -5.26 -14.54
CA ASP A 588 26.89 -6.08 -13.81
C ASP A 588 27.16 -5.60 -12.38
N ALA A 589 26.38 -4.66 -11.86
CA ALA A 589 26.47 -4.24 -10.47
C ALA A 589 26.06 -5.38 -9.53
N MET A 590 26.62 -5.39 -8.33
CA MET A 590 26.36 -6.42 -7.32
C MET A 590 25.91 -5.80 -6.01
N LEU A 591 24.87 -6.37 -5.41
CA LEU A 591 24.46 -6.04 -4.05
C LEU A 591 25.53 -6.47 -3.03
N PRO A 592 25.61 -5.82 -1.86
CA PRO A 592 26.61 -6.14 -0.85
C PRO A 592 26.48 -7.59 -0.35
N SER A 593 27.56 -8.36 -0.34
CA SER A 593 27.53 -9.79 -0.01
C SER A 593 27.79 -10.11 1.47
N ASN A 594 28.25 -9.14 2.26
CA ASN A 594 28.65 -9.37 3.65
C ASN A 594 27.53 -8.92 4.60
N PRO A 595 26.93 -9.84 5.38
CA PRO A 595 26.02 -9.46 6.44
C PRO A 595 26.68 -8.54 7.45
N ILE A 596 25.92 -7.59 7.96
CA ILE A 596 26.30 -6.77 9.10
C ILE A 596 25.72 -7.38 10.37
N THR A 597 26.53 -7.50 11.42
CA THR A 597 26.05 -7.98 12.72
C THR A 597 25.36 -6.83 13.45
N THR A 598 24.04 -6.91 13.65
CA THR A 598 23.27 -5.82 14.28
C THR A 598 22.99 -6.01 15.78
N SER A 599 23.16 -7.21 16.36
CA SER A 599 23.36 -7.39 17.82
C SER A 599 23.66 -8.84 18.22
N VAL A 600 24.38 -8.98 19.32
CA VAL A 600 24.81 -10.23 19.99
C VAL A 600 23.60 -10.96 20.59
N GLU A 601 23.21 -12.08 19.99
CA GLU A 601 22.48 -13.14 20.70
C GLU A 601 23.35 -13.63 21.85
N GLY A 602 23.00 -13.22 23.06
CA GLY A 602 23.54 -13.80 24.29
C GLY A 602 22.37 -14.28 25.13
N ASP A 603 22.49 -15.49 25.67
CA ASP A 603 21.50 -16.17 26.51
C ASP A 603 20.79 -15.21 27.47
N PHE A 604 19.49 -15.02 27.28
CA PHE A 604 18.62 -14.28 28.17
C PHE A 604 17.70 -15.28 28.88
N GLU A 605 17.77 -15.32 30.21
CA GLU A 605 16.91 -16.18 31.02
C GLU A 605 15.55 -15.52 31.23
N ILE A 606 14.48 -16.16 30.73
CA ILE A 606 13.11 -15.65 30.86
C ILE A 606 12.71 -15.72 32.34
N PRO A 607 12.24 -14.61 32.94
CA PRO A 607 11.81 -14.60 34.33
C PRO A 607 10.73 -15.65 34.60
N GLN A 608 10.84 -16.39 35.70
CA GLN A 608 9.73 -17.19 36.22
C GLN A 608 8.77 -16.26 36.99
N ILE A 609 7.47 -16.42 36.77
CA ILE A 609 6.45 -15.63 37.46
C ILE A 609 5.32 -16.53 37.97
N GLU A 610 4.87 -16.26 39.20
CA GLU A 610 3.60 -16.78 39.71
C GLU A 610 2.58 -15.64 39.65
N ALA A 611 1.52 -15.82 38.87
CA ALA A 611 0.47 -14.82 38.67
C ALA A 611 -0.91 -15.45 38.89
N SER A 612 -1.87 -14.65 39.37
CA SER A 612 -3.26 -15.11 39.45
C SER A 612 -3.91 -15.10 38.06
N ASN A 613 -4.94 -15.92 37.86
CA ASN A 613 -5.68 -15.96 36.60
C ASN A 613 -6.32 -14.61 36.27
N GLU A 614 -6.73 -13.84 37.29
CA GLU A 614 -7.29 -12.51 37.14
C GLU A 614 -6.26 -11.53 36.58
N LEU A 615 -5.02 -11.54 37.08
CA LEU A 615 -3.94 -10.69 36.58
C LEU A 615 -3.53 -11.06 35.15
N LEU A 616 -3.51 -12.35 34.82
CA LEU A 616 -3.23 -12.83 33.47
C LEU A 616 -4.34 -12.42 32.48
N SER A 617 -5.61 -12.50 32.88
CA SER A 617 -6.76 -12.09 32.07
C SER A 617 -6.80 -10.58 31.85
N GLN A 618 -6.48 -9.78 32.87
CA GLN A 618 -6.31 -8.33 32.73
C GLN A 618 -5.16 -8.01 31.77
N GLY A 619 -4.01 -8.64 31.95
CA GLY A 619 -2.84 -8.46 31.08
C GLY A 619 -3.11 -8.86 29.64
N GLU A 620 -3.82 -9.98 29.42
CA GLU A 620 -4.24 -10.43 28.09
C GLU A 620 -5.18 -9.43 27.41
N THR A 621 -6.19 -8.94 28.13
CA THR A 621 -7.16 -7.97 27.60
C THR A 621 -6.46 -6.66 27.23
N ALA A 622 -5.62 -6.13 28.13
CA ALA A 622 -4.88 -4.90 27.88
C ALA A 622 -3.84 -5.07 26.76
N TYR A 623 -3.18 -6.23 26.67
CA TYR A 623 -2.25 -6.54 25.60
C TYR A 623 -2.95 -6.63 24.24
N ASN A 624 -4.06 -7.36 24.16
CA ASN A 624 -4.80 -7.54 22.91
C ASN A 624 -5.31 -6.20 22.38
N ARG A 625 -5.76 -5.32 23.27
CA ARG A 625 -6.22 -3.97 22.91
C ARG A 625 -5.10 -3.05 22.44
N ASN A 626 -3.95 -3.02 23.13
CA ASN A 626 -2.95 -1.95 22.95
C ASN A 626 -1.69 -2.38 22.18
N CYS A 627 -1.35 -3.67 22.16
CA CYS A 627 -0.03 -4.13 21.75
C CYS A 627 -0.06 -5.15 20.61
N SER A 628 -1.12 -5.96 20.53
CA SER A 628 -1.16 -7.13 19.63
C SER A 628 -1.10 -6.77 18.14
N VAL A 629 -1.56 -5.58 17.76
CA VAL A 629 -1.55 -5.09 16.37
C VAL A 629 -0.12 -4.95 15.81
N CYS A 630 0.84 -4.54 16.64
CA CYS A 630 2.25 -4.42 16.24
C CYS A 630 3.05 -5.67 16.61
N HIS A 631 2.83 -6.22 17.81
CA HIS A 631 3.68 -7.28 18.37
C HIS A 631 3.11 -8.71 18.18
N GLY A 632 1.98 -8.83 17.47
CA GLY A 632 1.29 -10.09 17.19
C GLY A 632 0.45 -10.62 18.36
N PRO A 633 -0.37 -11.64 18.14
CA PRO A 633 -1.11 -12.27 19.23
C PRO A 633 -0.15 -12.93 20.23
N MET A 634 -0.49 -12.88 21.52
CA MET A 634 0.28 -13.52 22.62
C MET A 634 1.74 -13.04 22.77
N GLY A 635 2.15 -11.92 22.18
CA GLY A 635 3.54 -11.47 22.16
C GLY A 635 4.40 -12.06 21.05
N ILE A 636 3.81 -12.92 20.21
CA ILE A 636 4.50 -13.63 19.13
C ILE A 636 4.55 -12.72 17.91
N SER A 637 5.69 -12.06 17.70
CA SER A 637 5.84 -11.21 16.53
C SER A 637 6.00 -12.06 15.27
N LEU A 638 5.07 -11.90 14.34
CA LEU A 638 5.18 -12.45 12.98
C LEU A 638 6.23 -11.68 12.13
N ARG A 639 6.75 -10.55 12.65
CA ARG A 639 7.71 -9.66 11.96
C ARG A 639 8.81 -9.19 12.92
N ALA A 640 9.50 -10.13 13.56
CA ALA A 640 10.46 -9.88 14.65
C ALA A 640 11.57 -8.86 14.31
N ASP A 641 11.90 -8.66 13.04
CA ASP A 641 12.93 -7.70 12.59
C ASP A 641 12.43 -6.25 12.54
N THR A 642 11.10 -6.06 12.46
CA THR A 642 10.43 -4.75 12.51
C THR A 642 9.89 -4.45 13.91
N TYR A 643 9.10 -5.39 14.42
CA TYR A 643 8.42 -5.31 15.70
C TYR A 643 8.97 -6.45 16.55
N PRO A 644 9.73 -6.18 17.63
CA PRO A 644 10.32 -7.24 18.43
C PRO A 644 9.28 -8.23 18.96
N ASP A 645 9.62 -9.53 18.95
CA ASP A 645 8.89 -10.53 19.73
C ASP A 645 9.09 -10.20 21.22
N LEU A 646 7.99 -9.86 21.89
CA LEU A 646 8.07 -9.35 23.26
C LEU A 646 8.48 -10.45 24.25
N ARG A 647 8.24 -11.72 23.93
CA ARG A 647 8.64 -12.87 24.75
C ARG A 647 10.17 -13.03 24.80
N LEU A 648 10.86 -12.53 23.77
CA LEU A 648 12.32 -12.53 23.66
C LEU A 648 12.95 -11.19 24.06
N SER A 649 12.14 -10.20 24.44
CA SER A 649 12.63 -8.87 24.80
C SER A 649 13.28 -8.87 26.19
N ARG A 650 14.53 -8.39 26.28
CA ARG A 650 15.19 -8.16 27.58
C ARG A 650 14.46 -7.16 28.47
N ARG A 651 13.55 -6.36 27.90
CA ARG A 651 12.79 -5.36 28.67
C ARG A 651 11.77 -6.01 29.61
N ILE A 652 11.38 -7.27 29.39
CA ILE A 652 10.50 -8.01 30.32
C ILE A 652 11.20 -8.37 31.64
N ALA A 653 12.54 -8.27 31.70
CA ALA A 653 13.34 -8.72 32.83
C ALA A 653 12.97 -8.02 34.15
N THR A 654 12.69 -6.72 34.10
CA THR A 654 12.32 -5.94 35.28
C THR A 654 11.14 -5.02 34.97
N GLN A 655 10.35 -4.70 36.00
CA GLN A 655 9.23 -3.76 35.87
C GLN A 655 9.71 -2.38 35.36
N ASN A 656 10.82 -1.86 35.88
CA ASN A 656 11.37 -0.57 35.46
C ASN A 656 11.83 -0.58 33.98
N SER A 657 12.49 -1.64 33.53
CA SER A 657 12.92 -1.73 32.13
C SER A 657 11.75 -1.84 31.16
N TRP A 658 10.62 -2.40 31.61
CA TRP A 658 9.38 -2.46 30.84
C TRP A 658 8.68 -1.11 30.82
N ALA A 659 8.47 -0.49 31.99
CA ALA A 659 7.86 0.82 32.13
C ALA A 659 8.62 1.93 31.37
N ALA A 660 9.97 1.90 31.36
CA ALA A 660 10.77 2.85 30.60
C ALA A 660 10.42 2.87 29.09
N VAL A 661 10.05 1.72 28.53
CA VAL A 661 9.65 1.62 27.13
C VAL A 661 8.16 1.91 26.95
N VAL A 662 7.30 1.27 27.76
CA VAL A 662 5.84 1.29 27.57
C VAL A 662 5.21 2.59 28.07
N LEU A 663 5.72 3.18 29.14
CA LEU A 663 5.14 4.36 29.81
C LEU A 663 6.04 5.61 29.73
N GLU A 664 7.35 5.47 29.57
CA GLU A 664 8.26 6.64 29.54
C GLU A 664 8.74 6.99 28.12
N GLY A 665 8.35 6.20 27.12
CA GLY A 665 8.64 6.49 25.71
C GLY A 665 10.13 6.41 25.31
N GLU A 666 10.94 5.58 25.99
CA GLU A 666 12.40 5.47 25.70
C GLU A 666 12.71 5.16 24.22
N LEU A 667 11.76 4.55 23.50
CA LEU A 667 11.89 4.15 22.09
C LEU A 667 10.98 4.92 21.12
N SER A 668 10.44 6.08 21.52
CA SER A 668 9.49 6.85 20.70
C SER A 668 10.08 7.36 19.38
N ASP A 669 11.37 7.67 19.33
CA ASP A 669 12.08 8.03 18.09
C ASP A 669 12.07 6.90 17.04
N ALA A 670 11.94 5.65 17.48
CA ALA A 670 11.84 4.46 16.63
C ALA A 670 10.37 4.08 16.30
N GLY A 671 9.39 4.86 16.77
CA GLY A 671 7.96 4.63 16.58
C GLY A 671 7.27 3.81 17.67
N MET A 672 7.95 3.45 18.78
CA MET A 672 7.32 2.87 19.97
C MET A 672 6.90 3.99 20.93
N VAL A 673 5.65 4.42 20.79
CA VAL A 673 5.08 5.53 21.55
C VAL A 673 4.89 5.18 23.03
N SER A 674 4.83 6.20 23.88
CA SER A 674 4.37 6.06 25.26
C SER A 674 2.88 5.70 25.30
N PHE A 675 2.51 4.87 26.27
CA PHE A 675 1.13 4.50 26.58
C PHE A 675 0.72 4.98 27.99
N ASP A 676 1.37 6.01 28.55
CA ASP A 676 1.07 6.54 29.89
C ASP A 676 -0.30 7.22 30.01
N SER A 677 -0.91 7.61 28.88
CA SER A 677 -2.29 8.10 28.85
C SER A 677 -3.33 6.98 28.92
N GLU A 678 -3.01 5.77 28.44
CA GLU A 678 -3.95 4.65 28.29
C GLU A 678 -3.74 3.56 29.33
N LEU A 679 -2.50 3.37 29.79
CA LEU A 679 -2.09 2.31 30.70
C LEU A 679 -1.61 2.89 32.03
N SER A 680 -2.17 2.40 33.12
CA SER A 680 -1.57 2.63 34.44
C SER A 680 -0.31 1.77 34.64
N ASP A 681 0.50 2.10 35.65
CA ASP A 681 1.61 1.23 36.09
C ASP A 681 1.17 -0.22 36.34
N SER A 682 -0.06 -0.39 36.84
CA SER A 682 -0.70 -1.68 37.07
C SER A 682 -0.98 -2.42 35.76
N ASP A 683 -1.51 -1.73 34.76
CA ASP A 683 -1.83 -2.33 33.46
C ASP A 683 -0.56 -2.71 32.71
N ALA A 684 0.46 -1.83 32.71
CA ALA A 684 1.76 -2.13 32.13
C ALA A 684 2.40 -3.37 32.78
N GLU A 685 2.30 -3.51 34.11
CA GLU A 685 2.80 -4.68 34.83
C GLU A 685 1.96 -5.95 34.58
N ALA A 686 0.64 -5.81 34.42
CA ALA A 686 -0.23 -6.91 34.03
C ALA A 686 0.13 -7.42 32.62
N ILE A 687 0.37 -6.53 31.66
CA ILE A 687 0.84 -6.88 30.31
C ILE A 687 2.21 -7.58 30.39
N ARG A 688 3.17 -7.02 31.15
CA ARG A 688 4.50 -7.65 31.34
C ARG A 688 4.35 -9.07 31.89
N THR A 689 3.49 -9.25 32.88
CA THR A 689 3.20 -10.54 33.52
C THR A 689 2.59 -11.53 32.53
N TYR A 690 1.62 -11.08 31.73
CA TYR A 690 1.03 -11.88 30.65
C TYR A 690 2.09 -12.33 29.65
N ILE A 691 2.96 -11.43 29.16
CA ILE A 691 4.03 -11.77 28.21
C ILE A 691 5.03 -12.76 28.78
N ILE A 692 5.43 -12.59 30.04
CA ILE A 692 6.31 -13.55 30.72
C ILE A 692 5.65 -14.92 30.81
N ASN A 693 4.36 -14.98 31.15
CA ASN A 693 3.61 -16.24 31.18
C ASN A 693 3.56 -16.89 29.78
N GLN A 694 3.30 -16.12 28.72
CA GLN A 694 3.33 -16.65 27.35
C GLN A 694 4.72 -17.14 26.96
N ALA A 695 5.78 -16.42 27.34
CA ALA A 695 7.17 -16.82 27.10
C ALA A 695 7.49 -18.16 27.78
N ASN A 696 7.11 -18.32 29.06
CA ASN A 696 7.31 -19.57 29.81
C ASN A 696 6.48 -20.74 29.28
N LEU A 697 5.28 -20.50 28.73
CA LEU A 697 4.45 -21.56 28.15
C LEU A 697 4.93 -22.03 26.77
N THR A 698 5.70 -21.21 26.05
CA THR A 698 6.00 -21.45 24.62
C THR A 698 7.48 -21.62 24.29
N LEU A 699 8.40 -21.15 25.16
CA LEU A 699 9.85 -21.18 24.93
C LEU A 699 10.62 -22.05 25.94
N GLN A 700 9.96 -22.52 26.99
CA GLN A 700 10.48 -23.46 28.00
C GLN A 700 9.60 -24.70 28.03
#